data_AF-A0A935FU39-F1
#
_entry.id   AF-A0A935FU39-F1
#
_cell.length_a   1.000
_cell.length_b   1.000
_cell.length_c   1.000
_cell.angle_alpha   90.00
_cell.angle_beta   90.00
_cell.angle_gamma   90.00
#
_symmetry.space_group_name_H-M   'P 1'
#
loop_
_entity.id
_entity.type
_entity.pdbx_description
1 polymer ?
#
loop_
_entity_poly.entity_id
_entity_poly.type
_entity_poly.pdbx_seq_one_letter_code
_entity_poly.pdbx_strand_id
1 'polypeptide(L)'
;MKTITKILLLILFCVSAVDVNAQNFYRSRVSGNWTTPGTWELSTNNGSTWQTSTTTYPTSTAGAVTIQSTHNVTLPADSVVSIDQLVLAINSTITLNASSSMLLKDGAGTDLTMNSGSVITGSGTLKTDADGIAIEQTSTSCFISTPLRIGGNTSASNVNSPYRFDLRGTLTVDTLKTLTSSAGSFTFVAKGDVVNKGTIAGGNSSSAFSMRGSNFVNTGTINVYNFLFDTTTIISGAGDWASAEISINASGEVLLGSNVIIKSTTFSILSGGILNPNTFILTFNGTLATRTFRVYGGGLSTSSGFIHTIGNVAIDLRNSSTFDSRLTIVNGVMTSRCETSPFISYFYNQVTVDAGATFRVDAGSYTAYMEGNFLNNGTVTGGNSSSAFRASGGGVINNGLVDVFEFSFDDNTSISGTGTWGSAYTTLLAGSEVILSSDINFGHNATKTFRVLTGGNLNLNGFTLNLNGSLGTAIFEQRATSTTQSSGLIRSRGTAYLDLYTGSNFLPSVRVNTGTTTVLATSSPFVATMNNLLTIDTGATFRIEAGGYTLIMNDSVVNNGSIASGNTASDFRMFGTHFMNNGTVSAYNFEFESPQAAPNQYRYIQGTGRFTSVNLTFLEGTFAQLLSNHSFAYFTINSGSTLDLNSKAMKITGSGSPLTVNGALITGGSTIEYNGTAAQSTMHSGISYANMTINNPAGVTVTQNFSLPGLLNIVSGDLELNGKVITLLGSGSLSETAGNTVKGNTGYITTTRSINAPNALNIAGLGAVITSSANFGLTEVRRGHTIQTTPGGPSIRRYYVIRPDNNSGLNATCVFKYDESELNSINESSLKMLKSTNAGSTYLVGGGTVNTTLNTVTVTAINDFARHTLGLGLAIANIIAAPEGFYNTTTQRLTVRDTVRIQLRNATSPYAIVDTAKAILDSATLTASVLFLNAPNGSYYVVIKHRNSIETWSKTPQVYNTEASLLYNFTTAQAQAFGDNLKLKGTKWVIYGGDVNQDGAVDATDVQTIDNDAANFESGYVPTDLNGDGFVDGSDFTIGDNNAANFVGKITP
;
A
#
# COMPACT_ATOMS: atom_id res chain seq x y z
N MET A 1 -62.04 -26.11 -61.56
CA MET A 1 -62.44 -26.48 -62.93
C MET A 1 -63.07 -27.86 -62.87
N LYS A 2 -64.40 -27.89 -63.03
CA LYS A 2 -65.26 -28.95 -63.59
C LYS A 2 -65.26 -30.39 -63.04
N THR A 3 -66.41 -30.72 -62.39
CA THR A 3 -67.49 -31.63 -62.89
C THR A 3 -67.14 -33.13 -62.97
N ILE A 4 -67.74 -34.00 -62.13
CA ILE A 4 -69.02 -34.74 -62.36
C ILE A 4 -68.95 -35.51 -63.70
N THR A 5 -69.19 -36.82 -63.82
CA THR A 5 -70.54 -37.43 -63.87
C THR A 5 -70.46 -38.93 -64.16
N LYS A 6 -71.26 -39.73 -63.42
CA LYS A 6 -72.04 -40.95 -63.79
C LYS A 6 -71.44 -42.01 -64.73
N ILE A 7 -71.59 -43.29 -64.35
CA ILE A 7 -72.57 -44.25 -64.93
C ILE A 7 -72.55 -45.55 -64.10
N LEU A 8 -73.68 -45.87 -63.45
CA LEU A 8 -74.48 -47.11 -63.59
C LEU A 8 -75.69 -46.98 -62.64
N LEU A 9 -76.78 -46.31 -63.02
CA LEU A 9 -77.91 -46.77 -63.84
C LEU A 9 -78.91 -47.68 -63.06
N LEU A 10 -79.91 -47.03 -62.47
CA LEU A 10 -81.34 -47.32 -62.62
C LEU A 10 -81.85 -48.75 -62.35
N ILE A 11 -82.21 -49.08 -61.10
CA ILE A 11 -83.47 -49.80 -60.79
C ILE A 11 -84.10 -49.11 -59.57
N LEU A 12 -85.29 -48.56 -59.82
CA LEU A 12 -86.21 -47.93 -58.87
C LEU A 12 -87.28 -48.98 -58.50
N PHE A 13 -87.82 -48.87 -57.28
CA PHE A 13 -88.98 -49.58 -56.69
C PHE A 13 -88.77 -50.97 -56.06
N CYS A 14 -88.53 -50.97 -54.75
CA CYS A 14 -89.40 -51.62 -53.76
C CYS A 14 -88.93 -51.20 -52.36
N VAL A 15 -89.78 -50.44 -51.67
CA VAL A 15 -89.64 -50.11 -50.26
C VAL A 15 -90.08 -51.34 -49.46
N SER A 16 -89.15 -51.93 -48.73
CA SER A 16 -89.43 -52.56 -47.43
C SER A 16 -88.44 -51.99 -46.44
N ALA A 17 -88.91 -51.02 -45.67
CA ALA A 17 -88.18 -50.41 -44.57
C ALA A 17 -87.75 -51.52 -43.61
N VAL A 18 -86.44 -51.71 -43.49
CA VAL A 18 -85.83 -52.39 -42.35
C VAL A 18 -85.87 -51.39 -41.20
N ASP A 19 -86.39 -51.85 -40.06
CA ASP A 19 -86.61 -51.11 -38.82
C ASP A 19 -85.42 -50.22 -38.42
N VAL A 20 -85.68 -48.91 -38.38
CA VAL A 20 -84.91 -47.99 -37.54
C VAL A 20 -85.43 -48.18 -36.13
N ASN A 21 -84.57 -48.69 -35.25
CA ASN A 21 -84.80 -48.88 -33.82
C ASN A 21 -85.41 -47.61 -33.18
N ALA A 22 -86.73 -47.61 -32.95
CA ALA A 22 -87.43 -46.49 -32.32
C ALA A 22 -87.19 -46.56 -30.80
N GLN A 23 -86.31 -45.68 -30.30
CA GLN A 23 -86.06 -45.55 -28.86
C GLN A 23 -87.33 -45.06 -28.12
N ASN A 24 -87.64 -45.68 -26.99
CA ASN A 24 -88.72 -45.23 -26.12
C ASN A 24 -88.26 -44.03 -25.28
N PHE A 25 -89.00 -42.93 -25.31
CA PHE A 25 -88.81 -41.77 -24.44
C PHE A 25 -89.61 -41.96 -23.16
N TYR A 26 -89.08 -41.51 -22.04
CA TYR A 26 -89.75 -41.66 -20.74
C TYR A 26 -89.90 -40.32 -20.03
N ARG A 27 -90.98 -40.15 -19.27
CA ARG A 27 -91.07 -39.08 -18.27
C ARG A 27 -91.78 -39.56 -17.01
N SER A 28 -91.43 -39.01 -15.86
CA SER A 28 -92.05 -39.40 -14.59
C SER A 28 -93.52 -38.96 -14.57
N ARG A 29 -94.45 -39.88 -14.32
CA ARG A 29 -95.89 -39.59 -14.18
C ARG A 29 -96.25 -39.14 -12.76
N VAL A 30 -95.57 -39.67 -11.76
CA VAL A 30 -95.75 -39.39 -10.33
C VAL A 30 -94.40 -39.53 -9.62
N SER A 31 -94.26 -38.95 -8.43
CA SER A 31 -93.16 -39.29 -7.52
C SER A 31 -93.19 -40.78 -7.16
N GLY A 32 -92.03 -41.42 -7.04
CA GLY A 32 -91.95 -42.86 -6.72
C GLY A 32 -90.56 -43.47 -6.97
N ASN A 33 -90.46 -44.80 -6.88
CA ASN A 33 -89.20 -45.50 -7.10
C ASN A 33 -88.87 -45.62 -8.59
N TRP A 34 -87.62 -45.40 -8.98
CA TRP A 34 -87.16 -45.48 -10.37
C TRP A 34 -87.49 -46.83 -11.01
N THR A 35 -87.32 -47.92 -10.26
CA THR A 35 -87.54 -49.30 -10.75
C THR A 35 -89.01 -49.72 -10.78
N THR A 36 -89.95 -48.84 -10.39
CA THR A 36 -91.39 -49.13 -10.43
C THR A 36 -91.97 -48.62 -11.76
N PRO A 37 -92.49 -49.49 -12.66
CA PRO A 37 -93.06 -49.05 -13.95
C PRO A 37 -94.11 -47.94 -13.82
N GLY A 38 -94.98 -48.02 -12.79
CA GLY A 38 -96.04 -47.03 -12.55
C GLY A 38 -95.56 -45.61 -12.20
N THR A 39 -94.26 -45.41 -11.93
CA THR A 39 -93.63 -44.09 -11.77
C THR A 39 -93.48 -43.37 -13.11
N TRP A 40 -93.53 -44.08 -14.23
CA TRP A 40 -93.20 -43.57 -15.56
C TRP A 40 -94.39 -43.60 -16.53
N GLU A 41 -94.38 -42.68 -17.48
CA GLU A 41 -95.09 -42.79 -18.75
C GLU A 41 -94.08 -42.80 -19.90
N LEU A 42 -94.36 -43.56 -20.95
CA LEU A 42 -93.49 -43.74 -22.11
C LEU A 42 -94.13 -43.19 -23.38
N SER A 43 -93.28 -42.81 -24.33
CA SER A 43 -93.66 -42.35 -25.67
C SER A 43 -92.81 -43.05 -26.73
N THR A 44 -93.46 -43.64 -27.72
CA THR A 44 -92.83 -44.29 -28.89
C THR A 44 -92.72 -43.36 -30.10
N ASN A 45 -93.27 -42.15 -30.02
CA ASN A 45 -93.36 -41.18 -31.11
C ASN A 45 -92.71 -39.83 -30.75
N ASN A 46 -91.53 -39.90 -30.13
CA ASN A 46 -90.70 -38.75 -29.79
C ASN A 46 -91.44 -37.67 -28.97
N GLY A 47 -92.24 -38.11 -27.98
CA GLY A 47 -92.92 -37.23 -27.05
C GLY A 47 -94.27 -36.67 -27.52
N SER A 48 -94.77 -37.07 -28.70
CA SER A 48 -96.05 -36.57 -29.23
C SER A 48 -97.26 -37.10 -28.46
N THR A 49 -97.22 -38.35 -28.01
CA THR A 49 -98.24 -38.97 -27.12
C THR A 49 -97.59 -39.79 -26.02
N TRP A 50 -98.20 -39.82 -24.84
CA TRP A 50 -97.67 -40.49 -23.65
C TRP A 50 -98.66 -41.51 -23.09
N GLN A 51 -98.16 -42.68 -22.68
CA GLN A 51 -98.95 -43.75 -22.08
C GLN A 51 -98.30 -44.21 -20.78
N THR A 52 -99.09 -44.55 -19.76
CA THR A 52 -98.56 -45.07 -18.49
C THR A 52 -97.76 -46.35 -18.73
N SER A 53 -96.55 -46.44 -18.19
CA SER A 53 -95.74 -47.64 -18.29
C SER A 53 -96.24 -48.71 -17.30
N THR A 54 -96.49 -49.91 -17.80
CA THR A 54 -97.02 -51.02 -16.99
C THR A 54 -96.01 -52.15 -16.75
N THR A 55 -94.97 -52.26 -17.59
CA THR A 55 -94.00 -53.38 -17.55
C THR A 55 -92.53 -52.94 -17.55
N THR A 56 -92.22 -51.70 -17.93
CA THR A 56 -90.83 -51.24 -18.08
C THR A 56 -90.56 -49.96 -17.31
N TYR A 57 -89.28 -49.71 -17.02
CA TYR A 57 -88.77 -48.45 -16.50
C TYR A 57 -87.57 -48.00 -17.36
N PRO A 58 -87.12 -46.73 -17.26
CA PRO A 58 -86.05 -46.22 -18.10
C PRO A 58 -84.69 -46.86 -17.77
N THR A 59 -83.96 -47.23 -18.82
CA THR A 59 -82.58 -47.75 -18.80
C THR A 59 -81.76 -47.03 -19.87
N SER A 60 -80.47 -47.39 -20.04
CA SER A 60 -79.58 -46.78 -21.03
C SER A 60 -79.95 -47.02 -22.50
N THR A 61 -81.01 -47.79 -22.78
CA THR A 61 -81.54 -47.97 -24.14
C THR A 61 -82.73 -47.04 -24.43
N ALA A 62 -83.19 -46.28 -23.43
CA ALA A 62 -84.20 -45.24 -23.61
C ALA A 62 -83.64 -44.07 -24.42
N GLY A 63 -84.53 -43.35 -25.11
CA GLY A 63 -84.23 -41.96 -25.53
C GLY A 63 -84.27 -41.03 -24.31
N ALA A 64 -84.50 -39.74 -24.51
CA ALA A 64 -84.52 -38.78 -23.41
C ALA A 64 -85.48 -39.18 -22.27
N VAL A 65 -84.98 -39.11 -21.02
CA VAL A 65 -85.71 -39.47 -19.80
C VAL A 65 -85.91 -38.22 -18.95
N THR A 66 -87.16 -37.78 -18.79
CA THR A 66 -87.46 -36.53 -18.07
C THR A 66 -88.11 -36.76 -16.71
N ILE A 67 -87.49 -36.32 -15.62
CA ILE A 67 -88.21 -36.18 -14.35
C ILE A 67 -88.97 -34.85 -14.38
N GLN A 68 -90.29 -34.93 -14.40
CA GLN A 68 -91.18 -33.77 -14.51
C GLN A 68 -91.11 -32.87 -13.26
N SER A 69 -91.50 -31.61 -13.43
CA SER A 69 -91.41 -30.59 -12.39
C SER A 69 -92.11 -31.03 -11.11
N THR A 70 -91.50 -30.74 -9.96
CA THR A 70 -91.95 -31.09 -8.60
C THR A 70 -91.98 -32.59 -8.25
N HIS A 71 -91.73 -33.50 -9.19
CA HIS A 71 -91.66 -34.92 -8.88
C HIS A 71 -90.34 -35.27 -8.18
N ASN A 72 -90.42 -36.25 -7.26
CA ASN A 72 -89.27 -36.87 -6.62
C ASN A 72 -89.17 -38.34 -7.03
N VAL A 73 -88.14 -38.71 -7.78
CA VAL A 73 -87.87 -40.09 -8.17
C VAL A 73 -86.73 -40.65 -7.33
N THR A 74 -86.96 -41.80 -6.68
CA THR A 74 -85.99 -42.40 -5.75
C THR A 74 -85.35 -43.65 -6.35
N LEU A 75 -84.01 -43.75 -6.30
CA LEU A 75 -83.29 -45.01 -6.48
C LEU A 75 -83.25 -45.73 -5.13
N PRO A 76 -83.86 -46.93 -5.01
CA PRO A 76 -83.78 -47.74 -3.79
C PRO A 76 -82.34 -48.10 -3.41
N ALA A 77 -82.11 -48.42 -2.14
CA ALA A 77 -80.81 -48.90 -1.70
C ALA A 77 -80.35 -50.12 -2.52
N ASP A 78 -79.02 -50.23 -2.72
CA ASP A 78 -78.37 -51.33 -3.47
C ASP A 78 -78.80 -51.47 -4.95
N SER A 79 -79.54 -50.50 -5.50
CA SER A 79 -79.93 -50.51 -6.92
C SER A 79 -78.86 -49.90 -7.82
N VAL A 80 -78.69 -50.44 -9.03
CA VAL A 80 -77.84 -49.87 -10.08
C VAL A 80 -78.68 -49.59 -11.32
N VAL A 81 -78.70 -48.34 -11.77
CA VAL A 81 -79.44 -47.91 -12.97
C VAL A 81 -78.46 -47.29 -13.94
N SER A 82 -78.40 -47.78 -15.18
CA SER A 82 -77.71 -47.10 -16.27
C SER A 82 -78.70 -46.27 -17.09
N ILE A 83 -78.33 -45.05 -17.46
CA ILE A 83 -79.18 -44.13 -18.20
C ILE A 83 -78.37 -43.30 -19.18
N ASP A 84 -79.02 -42.87 -20.26
CA ASP A 84 -78.54 -41.90 -21.23
C ASP A 84 -79.59 -40.78 -21.35
N GLN A 85 -79.15 -39.54 -21.58
CA GLN A 85 -79.97 -38.33 -21.72
C GLN A 85 -81.04 -38.12 -20.61
N LEU A 86 -80.60 -37.96 -19.36
CA LEU A 86 -81.46 -37.64 -18.22
C LEU A 86 -81.72 -36.13 -18.12
N VAL A 87 -82.99 -35.73 -18.10
CA VAL A 87 -83.42 -34.33 -17.91
C VAL A 87 -84.19 -34.20 -16.60
N LEU A 88 -83.67 -33.39 -15.68
CA LEU A 88 -84.39 -32.95 -14.48
C LEU A 88 -85.11 -31.63 -14.80
N ALA A 89 -86.44 -31.65 -14.83
CA ALA A 89 -87.24 -30.44 -15.05
C ALA A 89 -87.18 -29.51 -13.83
N ILE A 90 -87.74 -28.29 -13.97
CA ILE A 90 -87.70 -27.25 -12.93
C ILE A 90 -88.26 -27.78 -11.60
N ASN A 91 -87.53 -27.58 -10.50
CA ASN A 91 -87.88 -28.03 -9.15
C ASN A 91 -88.13 -29.55 -9.01
N SER A 92 -87.60 -30.38 -9.90
CA SER A 92 -87.65 -31.84 -9.74
C SER A 92 -86.54 -32.36 -8.82
N THR A 93 -86.74 -33.52 -8.21
CA THR A 93 -85.76 -34.17 -7.33
C THR A 93 -85.48 -35.59 -7.78
N ILE A 94 -84.22 -36.00 -7.70
CA ILE A 94 -83.83 -37.40 -7.68
C ILE A 94 -83.13 -37.73 -6.36
N THR A 95 -83.56 -38.80 -5.70
CA THR A 95 -83.00 -39.26 -4.43
C THR A 95 -82.26 -40.59 -4.63
N LEU A 96 -80.94 -40.63 -4.45
CA LEU A 96 -80.12 -41.85 -4.52
C LEU A 96 -79.88 -42.38 -3.10
N ASN A 97 -80.56 -43.46 -2.71
CA ASN A 97 -80.39 -44.05 -1.37
C ASN A 97 -79.00 -44.70 -1.21
N ALA A 98 -78.65 -45.02 0.04
CA ALA A 98 -77.37 -45.65 0.38
C ALA A 98 -77.04 -46.85 -0.52
N SER A 99 -75.78 -46.98 -0.93
CA SER A 99 -75.28 -48.04 -1.82
C SER A 99 -75.90 -48.09 -3.23
N SER A 100 -76.85 -47.22 -3.57
CA SER A 100 -77.35 -47.13 -4.95
C SER A 100 -76.35 -46.44 -5.87
N SER A 101 -76.38 -46.78 -7.16
CA SER A 101 -75.53 -46.17 -8.19
C SER A 101 -76.31 -45.85 -9.45
N MET A 102 -76.26 -44.59 -9.88
CA MET A 102 -76.71 -44.19 -11.22
C MET A 102 -75.50 -44.07 -12.14
N LEU A 103 -75.50 -44.81 -13.26
CA LEU A 103 -74.42 -44.83 -14.25
C LEU A 103 -74.86 -44.04 -15.49
N LEU A 104 -74.22 -42.89 -15.74
CA LEU A 104 -74.42 -42.12 -16.97
C LEU A 104 -73.61 -42.77 -18.09
N LYS A 105 -74.29 -43.15 -19.17
CA LYS A 105 -73.71 -43.65 -20.42
C LYS A 105 -73.66 -42.52 -21.45
N ASP A 106 -72.77 -42.67 -22.43
CA ASP A 106 -72.54 -41.69 -23.49
C ASP A 106 -73.53 -41.91 -24.64
N GLY A 107 -74.23 -40.85 -25.00
CA GLY A 107 -75.15 -40.77 -26.14
C GLY A 107 -74.90 -39.52 -26.98
N ALA A 108 -75.78 -39.25 -27.95
CA ALA A 108 -75.68 -38.02 -28.72
C ALA A 108 -76.14 -36.81 -27.89
N GLY A 109 -75.27 -35.84 -27.62
CA GLY A 109 -75.66 -34.58 -26.96
C GLY A 109 -75.38 -34.56 -25.45
N THR A 110 -76.23 -33.89 -24.67
CA THR A 110 -76.06 -33.77 -23.20
C THR A 110 -76.67 -34.98 -22.49
N ASP A 111 -75.89 -35.69 -21.66
CA ASP A 111 -76.33 -36.93 -20.99
C ASP A 111 -77.03 -36.67 -19.64
N LEU A 112 -76.76 -35.53 -19.01
CA LEU A 112 -77.50 -35.06 -17.83
C LEU A 112 -77.75 -33.55 -17.90
N THR A 113 -79.02 -33.14 -17.93
CA THR A 113 -79.44 -31.74 -17.88
C THR A 113 -80.22 -31.46 -16.60
N MET A 114 -79.75 -30.51 -15.79
CA MET A 114 -80.40 -30.07 -14.55
C MET A 114 -80.99 -28.66 -14.67
N ASN A 115 -82.31 -28.56 -14.80
CA ASN A 115 -83.01 -27.27 -14.91
C ASN A 115 -83.18 -26.57 -13.54
N SER A 116 -83.63 -25.31 -13.58
CA SER A 116 -83.69 -24.42 -12.42
C SER A 116 -84.36 -25.07 -11.21
N GLY A 117 -83.70 -25.03 -10.05
CA GLY A 117 -84.19 -25.59 -8.79
C GLY A 117 -84.25 -27.12 -8.71
N SER A 118 -83.78 -27.84 -9.73
CA SER A 118 -83.68 -29.31 -9.65
C SER A 118 -82.56 -29.77 -8.72
N VAL A 119 -82.77 -30.93 -8.09
CA VAL A 119 -81.92 -31.45 -7.01
C VAL A 119 -81.57 -32.92 -7.23
N ILE A 120 -80.29 -33.24 -7.04
CA ILE A 120 -79.81 -34.62 -6.83
C ILE A 120 -79.37 -34.74 -5.36
N THR A 121 -79.95 -35.69 -4.62
CA THR A 121 -79.71 -35.86 -3.17
C THR A 121 -79.63 -37.33 -2.75
N GLY A 122 -79.14 -37.59 -1.55
CA GLY A 122 -78.97 -38.94 -0.98
C GLY A 122 -77.51 -39.43 -1.04
N SER A 123 -77.21 -40.50 -0.31
CA SER A 123 -75.84 -41.03 -0.13
C SER A 123 -75.39 -42.06 -1.18
N GLY A 124 -76.25 -42.41 -2.14
CA GLY A 124 -75.86 -43.17 -3.34
C GLY A 124 -74.96 -42.37 -4.28
N THR A 125 -74.34 -43.01 -5.28
CA THR A 125 -73.36 -42.37 -6.17
C THR A 125 -73.94 -42.12 -7.57
N LEU A 126 -73.71 -40.92 -8.11
CA LEU A 126 -73.82 -40.69 -9.56
C LEU A 126 -72.44 -40.90 -10.18
N LYS A 127 -72.32 -41.84 -11.13
CA LYS A 127 -71.05 -42.18 -11.80
C LYS A 127 -71.15 -41.98 -13.30
N THR A 128 -70.18 -41.31 -13.91
CA THR A 128 -70.02 -41.32 -15.37
C THR A 128 -69.28 -42.60 -15.77
N ASP A 129 -69.82 -43.37 -16.72
CA ASP A 129 -69.35 -44.74 -17.00
C ASP A 129 -68.94 -44.96 -18.47
N ALA A 130 -68.78 -43.87 -19.21
CA ALA A 130 -68.27 -43.83 -20.59
C ALA A 130 -67.48 -42.51 -20.81
N ASP A 131 -66.62 -42.48 -21.83
CA ASP A 131 -65.94 -41.26 -22.25
C ASP A 131 -66.86 -40.48 -23.20
N GLY A 132 -66.91 -39.14 -23.10
CA GLY A 132 -67.78 -38.30 -23.93
C GLY A 132 -68.89 -37.59 -23.15
N ILE A 133 -69.12 -38.00 -21.90
CA ILE A 133 -70.25 -37.55 -21.07
C ILE A 133 -70.28 -36.03 -20.89
N ALA A 134 -71.43 -35.41 -21.07
CA ALA A 134 -71.71 -34.02 -20.82
C ALA A 134 -72.79 -33.86 -19.73
N ILE A 135 -72.43 -33.15 -18.66
CA ILE A 135 -73.33 -32.80 -17.55
C ILE A 135 -73.53 -31.28 -17.54
N GLU A 136 -74.78 -30.86 -17.61
CA GLU A 136 -75.19 -29.47 -17.66
C GLU A 136 -76.07 -29.10 -16.47
N GLN A 137 -75.72 -28.00 -15.80
CA GLN A 137 -76.48 -27.42 -14.70
C GLN A 137 -76.97 -26.01 -15.03
N THR A 138 -78.05 -25.59 -14.36
CA THR A 138 -78.48 -24.19 -14.28
C THR A 138 -78.13 -23.60 -12.91
N SER A 139 -78.14 -22.26 -12.80
CA SER A 139 -77.61 -21.51 -11.64
C SER A 139 -78.24 -21.81 -10.27
N THR A 140 -79.41 -22.43 -10.24
CA THR A 140 -80.14 -22.81 -9.01
C THR A 140 -80.26 -24.33 -8.82
N SER A 141 -79.80 -25.12 -9.79
CA SER A 141 -79.76 -26.58 -9.68
C SER A 141 -78.55 -27.02 -8.87
N CYS A 142 -78.65 -28.11 -8.11
CA CYS A 142 -77.56 -28.51 -7.23
C CYS A 142 -77.54 -30.01 -6.90
N PHE A 143 -76.33 -30.57 -6.75
CA PHE A 143 -76.11 -31.80 -5.98
C PHE A 143 -76.04 -31.43 -4.50
N ILE A 144 -76.96 -31.92 -3.66
CA ILE A 144 -77.00 -31.55 -2.23
C ILE A 144 -76.05 -32.40 -1.38
N SER A 145 -76.04 -33.71 -1.59
CA SER A 145 -75.27 -34.66 -0.76
C SER A 145 -74.67 -35.82 -1.55
N THR A 146 -75.19 -36.08 -2.75
CA THR A 146 -74.79 -37.18 -3.63
C THR A 146 -73.37 -37.03 -4.14
N PRO A 147 -72.47 -38.01 -3.89
CA PRO A 147 -71.17 -38.08 -4.53
C PRO A 147 -71.27 -38.18 -6.05
N LEU A 148 -70.42 -37.41 -6.74
CA LEU A 148 -70.21 -37.49 -8.18
C LEU A 148 -68.87 -38.18 -8.45
N ARG A 149 -68.90 -39.32 -9.13
CA ARG A 149 -67.70 -40.08 -9.52
C ARG A 149 -67.50 -40.01 -11.03
N ILE A 150 -66.41 -39.40 -11.46
CA ILE A 150 -65.99 -39.30 -12.84
C ILE A 150 -65.25 -40.59 -13.21
N GLY A 151 -65.99 -41.57 -13.73
CA GLY A 151 -65.46 -42.87 -14.18
C GLY A 151 -65.22 -42.94 -15.69
N GLY A 152 -65.62 -41.92 -16.45
CA GLY A 152 -65.25 -41.68 -17.85
C GLY A 152 -65.02 -40.20 -18.12
N ASN A 153 -64.38 -39.85 -19.24
CA ASN A 153 -64.09 -38.45 -19.60
C ASN A 153 -65.39 -37.64 -19.67
N THR A 154 -65.50 -36.65 -18.79
CA THR A 154 -66.74 -35.92 -18.52
C THR A 154 -66.51 -34.41 -18.68
N SER A 155 -67.40 -33.74 -19.40
CA SER A 155 -67.49 -32.29 -19.47
C SER A 155 -68.60 -31.78 -18.55
N ALA A 156 -68.33 -30.73 -17.79
CA ALA A 156 -69.30 -30.08 -16.91
C ALA A 156 -69.53 -28.63 -17.38
N SER A 157 -70.79 -28.23 -17.55
CA SER A 157 -71.17 -26.92 -18.12
C SER A 157 -72.37 -26.27 -17.41
N ASN A 158 -72.56 -24.98 -17.66
CA ASN A 158 -73.77 -24.22 -17.33
C ASN A 158 -73.98 -23.15 -18.40
N VAL A 159 -75.14 -23.14 -19.05
CA VAL A 159 -75.46 -22.24 -20.18
C VAL A 159 -76.02 -20.88 -19.78
N ASN A 160 -76.30 -20.65 -18.49
CA ASN A 160 -76.89 -19.42 -17.98
C ASN A 160 -75.96 -18.69 -17.01
N SER A 161 -75.96 -17.36 -17.06
CA SER A 161 -75.29 -16.52 -16.05
C SER A 161 -75.69 -16.98 -14.63
N PRO A 162 -74.75 -17.20 -13.70
CA PRO A 162 -73.35 -16.77 -13.71
C PRO A 162 -72.32 -17.81 -14.23
N TYR A 163 -72.71 -18.75 -15.09
CA TYR A 163 -71.83 -19.79 -15.66
C TYR A 163 -71.12 -20.64 -14.59
N ARG A 164 -71.91 -21.19 -13.65
CA ARG A 164 -71.39 -21.86 -12.45
C ARG A 164 -72.01 -23.25 -12.27
N PHE A 165 -71.18 -24.27 -12.03
CA PHE A 165 -71.62 -25.61 -11.64
C PHE A 165 -71.38 -25.82 -10.15
N ASP A 166 -72.39 -26.25 -9.39
CA ASP A 166 -72.32 -26.38 -7.93
C ASP A 166 -72.51 -27.85 -7.49
N LEU A 167 -71.47 -28.42 -6.89
CA LEU A 167 -71.46 -29.76 -6.33
C LEU A 167 -71.22 -29.71 -4.81
N ARG A 168 -72.19 -30.13 -3.98
CA ARG A 168 -72.01 -30.23 -2.52
C ARG A 168 -71.63 -31.62 -2.01
N GLY A 169 -71.87 -32.68 -2.80
CA GLY A 169 -71.36 -34.01 -2.51
C GLY A 169 -69.87 -34.14 -2.82
N THR A 170 -69.28 -35.29 -2.47
CA THR A 170 -67.88 -35.61 -2.76
C THR A 170 -67.66 -35.75 -4.27
N LEU A 171 -66.61 -35.12 -4.80
CA LEU A 171 -66.13 -35.35 -6.16
C LEU A 171 -65.03 -36.41 -6.15
N THR A 172 -65.15 -37.45 -6.97
CA THR A 172 -64.04 -38.39 -7.23
C THR A 172 -63.74 -38.43 -8.71
N VAL A 173 -62.49 -38.21 -9.11
CA VAL A 173 -62.02 -38.40 -10.49
C VAL A 173 -61.14 -39.63 -10.54
N ASP A 174 -61.57 -40.66 -11.26
CA ASP A 174 -60.84 -41.94 -11.36
C ASP A 174 -59.55 -41.79 -12.18
N THR A 175 -58.62 -42.73 -11.98
CA THR A 175 -57.33 -42.73 -12.67
C THR A 175 -57.49 -42.74 -14.19
N LEU A 176 -56.67 -41.94 -14.89
CA LEU A 176 -56.74 -41.71 -16.34
C LEU A 176 -58.04 -41.05 -16.86
N LYS A 177 -58.98 -40.65 -15.99
CA LYS A 177 -60.22 -39.98 -16.40
C LYS A 177 -60.13 -38.48 -16.22
N THR A 178 -60.81 -37.75 -17.10
CA THR A 178 -60.76 -36.29 -17.12
C THR A 178 -62.11 -35.69 -16.79
N LEU A 179 -62.12 -34.75 -15.83
CA LEU A 179 -63.20 -33.79 -15.66
C LEU A 179 -62.79 -32.49 -16.34
N THR A 180 -63.52 -32.08 -17.38
CA THR A 180 -63.28 -30.83 -18.11
C THR A 180 -64.37 -29.83 -17.78
N SER A 181 -64.00 -28.67 -17.26
CA SER A 181 -64.91 -27.54 -17.13
C SER A 181 -65.12 -26.86 -18.48
N SER A 182 -66.35 -26.49 -18.83
CA SER A 182 -66.66 -25.90 -20.15
C SER A 182 -65.87 -24.60 -20.42
N ALA A 183 -65.66 -24.28 -21.70
CA ALA A 183 -65.02 -23.03 -22.11
C ALA A 183 -65.87 -21.80 -21.74
N GLY A 184 -65.21 -20.68 -21.41
CA GLY A 184 -65.81 -19.40 -21.05
C GLY A 184 -65.35 -18.97 -19.65
N SER A 185 -65.96 -17.93 -19.06
CA SER A 185 -65.75 -17.56 -17.65
C SER A 185 -66.42 -18.53 -16.67
N PHE A 186 -66.45 -19.83 -17.02
CA PHE A 186 -67.17 -20.86 -16.29
C PHE A 186 -66.41 -21.30 -15.05
N THR A 187 -67.11 -21.49 -13.93
CA THR A 187 -66.54 -21.96 -12.67
C THR A 187 -67.20 -23.25 -12.20
N PHE A 188 -66.41 -24.33 -12.07
CA PHE A 188 -66.82 -25.51 -11.34
C PHE A 188 -66.56 -25.31 -9.84
N VAL A 189 -67.58 -25.41 -9.00
CA VAL A 189 -67.48 -25.19 -7.55
C VAL A 189 -67.73 -26.49 -6.80
N ALA A 190 -66.67 -27.02 -6.18
CA ALA A 190 -66.73 -28.18 -5.31
C ALA A 190 -66.86 -27.73 -3.85
N LYS A 191 -68.04 -27.93 -3.24
CA LYS A 191 -68.33 -27.64 -1.84
C LYS A 191 -68.19 -28.87 -0.93
N GLY A 192 -68.11 -30.07 -1.50
CA GLY A 192 -67.74 -31.30 -0.80
C GLY A 192 -66.25 -31.62 -0.95
N ASP A 193 -65.83 -32.73 -0.35
CA ASP A 193 -64.45 -33.24 -0.50
C ASP A 193 -64.13 -33.63 -1.94
N VAL A 194 -62.87 -33.54 -2.32
CA VAL A 194 -62.39 -33.89 -3.66
C VAL A 194 -61.30 -34.94 -3.58
N VAL A 195 -61.45 -36.02 -4.35
CA VAL A 195 -60.42 -37.05 -4.56
C VAL A 195 -60.08 -37.11 -6.04
N ASN A 196 -58.95 -36.52 -6.43
CA ASN A 196 -58.47 -36.53 -7.82
C ASN A 196 -57.39 -37.60 -8.00
N LYS A 197 -57.68 -38.63 -8.80
CA LYS A 197 -56.71 -39.62 -9.28
C LYS A 197 -56.46 -39.52 -10.78
N GLY A 198 -57.27 -38.74 -11.49
CA GLY A 198 -57.22 -38.53 -12.94
C GLY A 198 -56.76 -37.12 -13.29
N THR A 199 -57.51 -36.42 -14.13
CA THR A 199 -57.22 -35.04 -14.54
C THR A 199 -58.42 -34.13 -14.30
N ILE A 200 -58.21 -32.98 -13.67
CA ILE A 200 -59.17 -31.87 -13.65
C ILE A 200 -58.64 -30.80 -14.60
N ALA A 201 -59.34 -30.56 -15.71
CA ALA A 201 -58.90 -29.70 -16.80
C ALA A 201 -59.87 -28.54 -17.07
N GLY A 202 -59.34 -27.46 -17.63
CA GLY A 202 -60.10 -26.31 -18.09
C GLY A 202 -60.37 -26.32 -19.59
N GLY A 203 -61.55 -25.86 -20.01
CA GLY A 203 -61.89 -25.76 -21.44
C GLY A 203 -61.21 -24.62 -22.19
N ASN A 204 -60.72 -23.58 -21.49
CA ASN A 204 -59.96 -22.46 -22.05
C ASN A 204 -59.23 -21.62 -20.97
N SER A 205 -58.62 -20.51 -21.38
CA SER A 205 -57.87 -19.55 -20.54
C SER A 205 -58.72 -18.67 -19.60
N SER A 206 -59.99 -19.00 -19.37
CA SER A 206 -60.87 -18.29 -18.43
C SER A 206 -61.67 -19.23 -17.53
N SER A 207 -61.51 -20.54 -17.73
CA SER A 207 -62.12 -21.57 -16.91
C SER A 207 -61.55 -21.59 -15.49
N ALA A 208 -62.42 -21.82 -14.51
CA ALA A 208 -62.05 -21.86 -13.10
C ALA A 208 -62.54 -23.13 -12.40
N PHE A 209 -61.79 -23.59 -11.41
CA PHE A 209 -62.22 -24.56 -10.41
C PHE A 209 -62.09 -23.92 -9.03
N SER A 210 -63.19 -23.84 -8.29
CA SER A 210 -63.25 -23.28 -6.95
C SER A 210 -63.51 -24.39 -5.94
N MET A 211 -62.56 -24.56 -5.02
CA MET A 211 -62.63 -25.48 -3.89
C MET A 211 -63.20 -24.76 -2.66
N ARG A 212 -64.26 -25.35 -2.10
CA ARG A 212 -64.97 -24.89 -0.90
C ARG A 212 -65.25 -26.01 0.12
N GLY A 213 -64.74 -27.20 -0.15
CA GLY A 213 -64.81 -28.35 0.76
C GLY A 213 -63.66 -28.39 1.75
N SER A 214 -63.68 -29.35 2.68
CA SER A 214 -62.67 -29.45 3.73
C SER A 214 -61.41 -30.20 3.30
N ASN A 215 -61.52 -31.17 2.39
CA ASN A 215 -60.37 -32.00 1.96
C ASN A 215 -60.23 -32.08 0.45
N PHE A 216 -58.99 -31.95 -0.03
CA PHE A 216 -58.61 -32.20 -1.42
C PHE A 216 -57.42 -33.17 -1.48
N VAL A 217 -57.64 -34.39 -1.95
CA VAL A 217 -56.59 -35.38 -2.17
C VAL A 217 -56.25 -35.42 -3.67
N ASN A 218 -55.06 -34.95 -4.04
CA ASN A 218 -54.57 -34.96 -5.42
C ASN A 218 -53.47 -35.99 -5.61
N THR A 219 -53.74 -37.02 -6.42
CA THR A 219 -52.76 -37.99 -6.92
C THR A 219 -52.66 -38.02 -8.45
N GLY A 220 -53.48 -37.20 -9.12
CA GLY A 220 -53.51 -37.03 -10.56
C GLY A 220 -52.95 -35.65 -10.98
N THR A 221 -53.56 -35.05 -12.00
CA THR A 221 -53.16 -33.73 -12.52
C THR A 221 -54.30 -32.73 -12.37
N ILE A 222 -53.96 -31.50 -12.00
CA ILE A 222 -54.88 -30.34 -12.04
C ILE A 222 -54.30 -29.35 -13.02
N ASN A 223 -55.06 -29.01 -14.06
CA ASN A 223 -54.65 -28.13 -15.14
C ASN A 223 -55.85 -27.30 -15.65
N VAL A 224 -56.41 -26.50 -14.75
CA VAL A 224 -57.38 -25.45 -15.08
C VAL A 224 -56.66 -24.12 -15.24
N TYR A 225 -57.29 -23.11 -15.84
CA TYR A 225 -56.65 -21.80 -15.91
C TYR A 225 -56.58 -21.17 -14.51
N ASN A 226 -57.72 -21.02 -13.83
CA ASN A 226 -57.78 -20.53 -12.44
C ASN A 226 -58.19 -21.66 -11.48
N PHE A 227 -57.38 -21.94 -10.47
CA PHE A 227 -57.78 -22.77 -9.33
C PHE A 227 -57.91 -21.90 -8.09
N LEU A 228 -59.05 -21.93 -7.41
CA LEU A 228 -59.37 -21.02 -6.31
C LEU A 228 -59.65 -21.83 -5.04
N PHE A 229 -59.06 -21.43 -3.92
CA PHE A 229 -59.45 -21.87 -2.58
C PHE A 229 -60.27 -20.76 -1.92
N ASP A 230 -61.56 -21.00 -1.69
CA ASP A 230 -62.47 -20.01 -1.07
C ASP A 230 -62.78 -20.31 0.41
N THR A 231 -62.36 -21.46 0.93
CA THR A 231 -62.57 -21.87 2.33
C THR A 231 -61.34 -22.58 2.88
N THR A 232 -61.31 -22.81 4.19
CA THR A 232 -60.33 -23.70 4.82
C THR A 232 -60.36 -25.09 4.17
N THR A 233 -59.24 -25.50 3.58
CA THR A 233 -59.07 -26.75 2.82
C THR A 233 -57.75 -27.41 3.19
N ILE A 234 -57.79 -28.70 3.54
CA ILE A 234 -56.60 -29.53 3.68
C ILE A 234 -56.28 -30.15 2.31
N ILE A 235 -55.09 -29.86 1.77
CA ILE A 235 -54.60 -30.48 0.53
C ILE A 235 -53.55 -31.56 0.82
N SER A 236 -53.60 -32.66 0.09
CA SER A 236 -52.65 -33.78 0.24
C SER A 236 -52.48 -34.56 -1.06
N GLY A 237 -51.50 -35.47 -1.08
CA GLY A 237 -51.17 -36.34 -2.21
C GLY A 237 -50.07 -35.79 -3.12
N ALA A 238 -49.48 -36.69 -3.91
CA ALA A 238 -48.29 -36.43 -4.74
C ALA A 238 -48.62 -36.01 -6.20
N GLY A 239 -49.86 -35.61 -6.47
CA GLY A 239 -50.30 -35.19 -7.79
C GLY A 239 -49.76 -33.83 -8.23
N ASP A 240 -49.84 -33.56 -9.53
CA ASP A 240 -49.34 -32.34 -10.16
C ASP A 240 -50.38 -31.22 -10.07
N TRP A 241 -49.98 -30.10 -9.46
CA TRP A 241 -50.74 -28.84 -9.43
C TRP A 241 -50.21 -27.90 -10.51
N ALA A 242 -50.69 -28.05 -11.75
CA ALA A 242 -50.13 -27.44 -12.96
C ALA A 242 -51.01 -26.33 -13.57
N SER A 243 -52.07 -25.91 -12.88
CA SER A 243 -52.92 -24.78 -13.31
C SER A 243 -52.12 -23.51 -13.60
N ALA A 244 -52.59 -22.66 -14.50
CA ALA A 244 -51.88 -21.41 -14.79
C ALA A 244 -51.80 -20.51 -13.55
N GLU A 245 -52.93 -20.30 -12.89
CA GLU A 245 -53.08 -19.53 -11.66
C GLU A 245 -53.70 -20.41 -10.57
N ILE A 246 -53.08 -20.45 -9.39
CA ILE A 246 -53.68 -20.99 -8.17
C ILE A 246 -53.79 -19.84 -7.18
N SER A 247 -54.96 -19.61 -6.60
CA SER A 247 -55.19 -18.50 -5.66
C SER A 247 -55.86 -18.97 -4.38
N ILE A 248 -55.33 -18.53 -3.23
CA ILE A 248 -56.03 -18.55 -1.95
C ILE A 248 -56.76 -17.22 -1.81
N ASN A 249 -58.09 -17.26 -1.87
CA ASN A 249 -58.92 -16.07 -1.77
C ASN A 249 -59.07 -15.60 -0.31
N ALA A 250 -59.70 -14.44 -0.10
CA ALA A 250 -59.76 -13.76 1.19
C ALA A 250 -60.37 -14.59 2.35
N SER A 251 -61.24 -15.56 2.04
CA SER A 251 -61.83 -16.48 3.02
C SER A 251 -61.20 -17.88 3.00
N GLY A 252 -60.18 -18.08 2.16
CA GLY A 252 -59.48 -19.33 1.99
C GLY A 252 -58.34 -19.50 2.98
N GLU A 253 -58.20 -20.71 3.50
CA GLU A 253 -57.01 -21.16 4.22
C GLU A 253 -56.58 -22.51 3.65
N VAL A 254 -55.31 -22.65 3.27
CA VAL A 254 -54.80 -23.92 2.75
C VAL A 254 -53.87 -24.55 3.78
N LEU A 255 -54.25 -25.74 4.25
CA LEU A 255 -53.44 -26.58 5.12
C LEU A 255 -52.85 -27.74 4.32
N LEU A 256 -51.65 -28.19 4.70
CA LEU A 256 -51.07 -29.41 4.13
C LEU A 256 -51.36 -30.63 5.01
N GLY A 257 -51.81 -31.72 4.39
CA GLY A 257 -51.90 -33.06 4.99
C GLY A 257 -50.76 -34.01 4.58
N SER A 258 -49.93 -33.60 3.62
CA SER A 258 -48.70 -34.28 3.18
C SER A 258 -47.77 -33.27 2.50
N ASN A 259 -46.57 -33.68 2.10
CA ASN A 259 -45.75 -32.87 1.18
C ASN A 259 -46.48 -32.70 -0.15
N VAL A 260 -46.41 -31.48 -0.73
CA VAL A 260 -47.11 -31.12 -1.97
C VAL A 260 -46.16 -30.40 -2.92
N ILE A 261 -46.28 -30.68 -4.22
CA ILE A 261 -45.50 -30.03 -5.29
C ILE A 261 -46.41 -29.16 -6.14
N ILE A 262 -46.06 -27.88 -6.25
CA ILE A 262 -46.72 -26.88 -7.09
C ILE A 262 -45.91 -26.68 -8.37
N LYS A 263 -46.59 -26.80 -9.51
CA LYS A 263 -46.06 -26.58 -10.86
C LYS A 263 -46.83 -25.46 -11.60
N SER A 264 -47.66 -24.70 -10.89
CA SER A 264 -48.44 -23.61 -11.47
C SER A 264 -47.56 -22.47 -11.95
N THR A 265 -47.96 -21.75 -12.99
CA THR A 265 -47.22 -20.55 -13.44
C THR A 265 -47.17 -19.51 -12.33
N THR A 266 -48.29 -19.30 -11.65
CA THR A 266 -48.40 -18.45 -10.49
C THR A 266 -49.17 -19.18 -9.38
N PHE A 267 -48.73 -19.00 -8.13
CA PHE A 267 -49.48 -19.31 -6.93
C PHE A 267 -49.60 -18.03 -6.11
N SER A 268 -50.81 -17.60 -5.81
CA SER A 268 -51.12 -16.32 -5.18
C SER A 268 -51.84 -16.51 -3.85
N ILE A 269 -51.39 -15.82 -2.82
CA ILE A 269 -52.16 -15.61 -1.58
C ILE A 269 -52.74 -14.20 -1.67
N LEU A 270 -54.05 -14.10 -1.84
CA LEU A 270 -54.72 -12.80 -1.92
C LEU A 270 -54.88 -12.19 -0.52
N SER A 271 -55.28 -10.92 -0.46
CA SER A 271 -55.56 -10.23 0.79
C SER A 271 -56.58 -11.01 1.64
N GLY A 272 -56.25 -11.34 2.88
CA GLY A 272 -57.05 -12.17 3.79
C GLY A 272 -56.85 -13.68 3.66
N GLY A 273 -56.25 -14.16 2.56
CA GLY A 273 -55.96 -15.58 2.37
C GLY A 273 -54.79 -16.05 3.24
N ILE A 274 -54.83 -17.32 3.65
CA ILE A 274 -53.84 -17.92 4.56
C ILE A 274 -53.26 -19.20 3.94
N LEU A 275 -51.93 -19.31 3.90
CA LEU A 275 -51.22 -20.56 3.65
C LEU A 275 -50.58 -21.06 4.94
N ASN A 276 -50.90 -22.30 5.31
CA ASN A 276 -50.40 -22.97 6.50
C ASN A 276 -49.82 -24.36 6.13
N PRO A 277 -48.51 -24.47 5.86
CA PRO A 277 -47.88 -25.75 5.52
C PRO A 277 -47.85 -26.82 6.64
N ASN A 278 -48.35 -26.54 7.85
CA ASN A 278 -48.31 -27.42 9.02
C ASN A 278 -46.88 -27.86 9.39
N THR A 279 -46.56 -29.16 9.25
CA THR A 279 -45.20 -29.70 9.46
C THR A 279 -44.63 -30.25 8.15
N PHE A 280 -45.31 -30.00 7.03
CA PHE A 280 -44.99 -30.54 5.72
C PHE A 280 -44.27 -29.52 4.85
N ILE A 281 -43.80 -30.00 3.70
CA ILE A 281 -43.06 -29.24 2.71
C ILE A 281 -43.98 -28.90 1.53
N LEU A 282 -44.13 -27.60 1.25
CA LEU A 282 -44.66 -27.11 -0.02
C LEU A 282 -43.52 -26.80 -0.98
N THR A 283 -43.42 -27.51 -2.10
CA THR A 283 -42.34 -27.31 -3.08
C THR A 283 -42.85 -26.59 -4.32
N PHE A 284 -42.29 -25.42 -4.63
CA PHE A 284 -42.47 -24.77 -5.93
C PHE A 284 -41.40 -25.26 -6.90
N ASN A 285 -41.82 -25.97 -7.95
CA ASN A 285 -40.91 -26.58 -8.92
C ASN A 285 -40.91 -25.81 -10.24
N GLY A 286 -39.90 -24.96 -10.41
CA GLY A 286 -39.61 -24.19 -11.61
C GLY A 286 -38.53 -24.77 -12.50
N THR A 287 -38.30 -26.09 -12.48
CA THR A 287 -37.26 -26.75 -13.30
C THR A 287 -37.50 -26.58 -14.81
N LEU A 288 -38.77 -26.62 -15.24
CA LEU A 288 -39.13 -26.57 -16.67
C LEU A 288 -39.50 -25.16 -17.17
N ALA A 289 -39.93 -24.27 -16.28
CA ALA A 289 -40.15 -22.86 -16.58
C ALA A 289 -40.20 -22.07 -15.28
N THR A 290 -39.93 -20.76 -15.36
CA THR A 290 -40.04 -19.86 -14.20
C THR A 290 -41.46 -19.86 -13.63
N ARG A 291 -41.55 -20.02 -12.31
CA ARG A 291 -42.82 -20.00 -11.55
C ARG A 291 -42.83 -18.80 -10.62
N THR A 292 -44.00 -18.29 -10.26
CA THR A 292 -44.14 -17.17 -9.31
C THR A 292 -44.95 -17.60 -8.10
N PHE A 293 -44.39 -17.46 -6.91
CA PHE A 293 -45.12 -17.49 -5.65
C PHE A 293 -45.33 -16.04 -5.19
N ARG A 294 -46.58 -15.61 -5.08
CA ARG A 294 -46.96 -14.23 -4.80
C ARG A 294 -47.80 -14.13 -3.53
N VAL A 295 -47.49 -13.17 -2.68
CA VAL A 295 -48.29 -12.83 -1.50
C VAL A 295 -48.71 -11.37 -1.62
N TYR A 296 -50.01 -11.13 -1.76
CA TYR A 296 -50.58 -9.79 -1.82
C TYR A 296 -50.63 -9.15 -0.42
N GLY A 297 -50.75 -7.83 -0.35
CA GLY A 297 -50.91 -7.11 0.92
C GLY A 297 -52.10 -7.65 1.73
N GLY A 298 -51.86 -7.99 3.00
CA GLY A 298 -52.81 -8.65 3.89
C GLY A 298 -52.94 -10.16 3.71
N GLY A 299 -52.21 -10.78 2.77
CA GLY A 299 -52.08 -12.23 2.67
C GLY A 299 -51.02 -12.76 3.65
N LEU A 300 -51.23 -13.97 4.16
CA LEU A 300 -50.42 -14.57 5.22
C LEU A 300 -49.89 -15.95 4.83
N SER A 301 -48.59 -16.16 5.02
CA SER A 301 -47.95 -17.48 5.08
C SER A 301 -47.42 -17.69 6.49
N THR A 302 -47.90 -18.70 7.21
CA THR A 302 -47.61 -18.90 8.65
C THR A 302 -46.29 -19.64 8.91
N SER A 303 -45.75 -19.57 10.13
CA SER A 303 -44.51 -20.27 10.56
C SER A 303 -44.56 -21.78 10.65
N SER A 304 -45.74 -22.37 10.49
CA SER A 304 -45.92 -23.81 10.46
C SER A 304 -45.46 -24.39 9.12
N GLY A 305 -44.26 -24.98 9.11
CA GLY A 305 -43.78 -25.87 8.03
C GLY A 305 -42.75 -25.22 7.11
N PHE A 306 -42.47 -25.86 5.97
CA PHE A 306 -41.36 -25.50 5.08
C PHE A 306 -41.84 -25.20 3.66
N ILE A 307 -41.29 -24.16 3.06
CA ILE A 307 -41.43 -23.85 1.65
C ILE A 307 -40.10 -24.11 0.96
N HIS A 308 -40.12 -24.93 -0.09
CA HIS A 308 -38.96 -25.23 -0.92
C HIS A 308 -39.10 -24.61 -2.30
N THR A 309 -38.00 -24.12 -2.85
CA THR A 309 -37.90 -23.75 -4.27
C THR A 309 -36.87 -24.63 -4.98
N ILE A 310 -37.21 -25.06 -6.19
CA ILE A 310 -36.38 -25.89 -7.08
C ILE A 310 -36.46 -25.27 -8.48
N GLY A 311 -35.33 -25.13 -9.18
CA GLY A 311 -35.26 -24.49 -10.49
C GLY A 311 -35.47 -22.97 -10.40
N ASN A 312 -36.16 -22.37 -11.37
CA ASN A 312 -36.37 -20.93 -11.41
C ASN A 312 -37.71 -20.55 -10.74
N VAL A 313 -37.65 -19.92 -9.56
CA VAL A 313 -38.84 -19.49 -8.82
C VAL A 313 -38.73 -18.03 -8.42
N ALA A 314 -39.68 -17.21 -8.83
CA ALA A 314 -39.83 -15.87 -8.33
C ALA A 314 -40.70 -15.86 -7.07
N ILE A 315 -40.27 -15.16 -6.02
CA ILE A 315 -41.07 -14.87 -4.85
C ILE A 315 -41.40 -13.37 -4.86
N ASP A 316 -42.68 -13.03 -5.04
CA ASP A 316 -43.21 -11.66 -5.02
C ASP A 316 -43.98 -11.40 -3.72
N LEU A 317 -43.28 -10.85 -2.72
CA LEU A 317 -43.88 -10.48 -1.43
C LEU A 317 -44.25 -9.00 -1.48
N ARG A 318 -45.55 -8.70 -1.62
CA ARG A 318 -46.01 -7.32 -1.77
C ARG A 318 -46.07 -6.60 -0.43
N ASN A 319 -46.15 -5.27 -0.49
CA ASN A 319 -46.23 -4.42 0.69
C ASN A 319 -47.40 -4.84 1.57
N SER A 320 -47.16 -4.89 2.88
CA SER A 320 -48.10 -5.37 3.91
C SER A 320 -48.49 -6.85 3.80
N SER A 321 -47.75 -7.67 3.06
CA SER A 321 -47.86 -9.14 3.13
C SER A 321 -47.06 -9.70 4.30
N THR A 322 -47.41 -10.89 4.77
CA THR A 322 -46.65 -11.59 5.83
C THR A 322 -46.16 -12.94 5.31
N PHE A 323 -44.83 -13.09 5.24
CA PHE A 323 -44.17 -14.36 4.92
C PHE A 323 -43.36 -14.85 6.13
N ASP A 324 -43.98 -15.69 6.95
CA ASP A 324 -43.41 -16.25 8.19
C ASP A 324 -43.04 -17.74 8.06
N SER A 325 -43.23 -18.35 6.89
CA SER A 325 -42.80 -19.74 6.66
C SER A 325 -41.28 -19.84 6.50
N ARG A 326 -40.70 -20.98 6.93
CA ARG A 326 -39.28 -21.27 6.64
C ARG A 326 -39.10 -21.51 5.15
N LEU A 327 -38.07 -20.92 4.56
CA LEU A 327 -37.77 -21.03 3.14
C LEU A 327 -36.42 -21.71 2.92
N THR A 328 -36.40 -22.74 2.08
CA THR A 328 -35.17 -23.36 1.59
C THR A 328 -35.11 -23.29 0.07
N ILE A 329 -34.03 -22.72 -0.46
CA ILE A 329 -33.72 -22.73 -1.89
C ILE A 329 -32.83 -23.94 -2.13
N VAL A 330 -33.42 -25.00 -2.67
CA VAL A 330 -32.77 -26.31 -2.75
C VAL A 330 -31.81 -26.39 -3.95
N ASN A 331 -32.22 -25.86 -5.10
CA ASN A 331 -31.38 -25.71 -6.29
C ASN A 331 -31.98 -24.65 -7.25
N GLY A 332 -31.20 -24.25 -8.25
CA GLY A 332 -31.62 -23.25 -9.22
C GLY A 332 -31.57 -21.82 -8.66
N VAL A 333 -32.42 -20.94 -9.21
CA VAL A 333 -32.43 -19.51 -8.87
C VAL A 333 -33.80 -19.14 -8.28
N MET A 334 -33.80 -18.72 -7.02
CA MET A 334 -34.94 -18.03 -6.43
C MET A 334 -34.74 -16.52 -6.58
N THR A 335 -35.69 -15.83 -7.21
CA THR A 335 -35.67 -14.38 -7.41
C THR A 335 -36.67 -13.68 -6.49
N SER A 336 -36.20 -12.91 -5.52
CA SER A 336 -37.02 -12.08 -4.64
C SER A 336 -37.33 -10.72 -5.28
N ARG A 337 -38.61 -10.34 -5.29
CA ARG A 337 -39.08 -9.00 -5.67
C ARG A 337 -40.32 -8.59 -4.86
N CYS A 338 -40.64 -7.30 -4.91
CA CYS A 338 -41.88 -6.76 -4.34
C CYS A 338 -42.43 -5.75 -5.34
N GLU A 339 -43.43 -6.11 -6.13
CA GLU A 339 -43.95 -5.26 -7.23
C GLU A 339 -44.69 -3.98 -6.76
N THR A 340 -44.84 -3.78 -5.45
CA THR A 340 -45.53 -2.63 -4.84
C THR A 340 -44.57 -1.79 -4.00
N SER A 341 -44.69 -0.46 -4.05
CA SER A 341 -43.95 0.44 -3.13
C SER A 341 -44.15 0.04 -1.66
N PRO A 342 -43.09 -0.03 -0.83
CA PRO A 342 -41.73 0.51 -1.04
C PRO A 342 -40.74 -0.43 -1.74
N PHE A 343 -41.19 -1.48 -2.42
CA PHE A 343 -40.35 -2.44 -3.15
C PHE A 343 -39.47 -3.31 -2.24
N ILE A 344 -39.97 -3.65 -1.05
CA ILE A 344 -39.27 -4.46 -0.04
C ILE A 344 -40.02 -5.79 0.19
N SER A 345 -39.33 -6.91 0.04
CA SER A 345 -39.81 -8.25 0.37
C SER A 345 -39.36 -8.63 1.78
N TYR A 346 -40.30 -8.84 2.71
CA TYR A 346 -39.99 -9.19 4.10
C TYR A 346 -40.05 -10.70 4.34
N PHE A 347 -38.96 -11.26 4.86
CA PHE A 347 -38.85 -12.66 5.28
C PHE A 347 -38.68 -12.70 6.81
N TYR A 348 -39.73 -13.12 7.51
CA TYR A 348 -39.80 -13.08 8.98
C TYR A 348 -39.17 -14.29 9.67
N ASN A 349 -38.90 -15.38 8.93
CA ASN A 349 -38.39 -16.63 9.46
C ASN A 349 -37.10 -17.06 8.75
N GLN A 350 -36.58 -18.24 9.10
CA GLN A 350 -35.33 -18.74 8.57
C GLN A 350 -35.37 -18.89 7.05
N VAL A 351 -34.34 -18.37 6.38
CA VAL A 351 -34.07 -18.60 4.96
C VAL A 351 -32.75 -19.34 4.80
N THR A 352 -32.78 -20.45 4.05
CA THR A 352 -31.61 -21.28 3.74
C THR A 352 -31.37 -21.32 2.23
N VAL A 353 -30.13 -21.08 1.80
CA VAL A 353 -29.66 -21.26 0.43
C VAL A 353 -28.75 -22.48 0.41
N ASP A 354 -29.16 -23.57 -0.25
CA ASP A 354 -28.34 -24.77 -0.34
C ASP A 354 -27.17 -24.60 -1.30
N ALA A 355 -26.18 -25.49 -1.19
CA ALA A 355 -25.01 -25.47 -2.07
C ALA A 355 -25.43 -25.64 -3.54
N GLY A 356 -24.93 -24.76 -4.41
CA GLY A 356 -25.30 -24.72 -5.83
C GLY A 356 -26.62 -24.01 -6.15
N ALA A 357 -27.37 -23.56 -5.14
CA ALA A 357 -28.54 -22.71 -5.30
C ALA A 357 -28.18 -21.22 -5.26
N THR A 358 -29.06 -20.38 -5.83
CA THR A 358 -28.92 -18.92 -5.85
C THR A 358 -30.14 -18.22 -5.27
N PHE A 359 -29.92 -17.36 -4.27
CA PHE A 359 -30.84 -16.30 -3.90
C PHE A 359 -30.51 -15.06 -4.74
N ARG A 360 -31.45 -14.58 -5.54
CA ARG A 360 -31.30 -13.36 -6.35
C ARG A 360 -32.26 -12.29 -5.87
N VAL A 361 -31.78 -11.11 -5.56
CA VAL A 361 -32.62 -9.90 -5.44
C VAL A 361 -32.81 -9.34 -6.84
N ASP A 362 -34.05 -9.17 -7.28
CA ASP A 362 -34.35 -8.76 -8.66
C ASP A 362 -33.86 -7.34 -8.99
N ALA A 363 -33.84 -7.00 -10.28
CA ALA A 363 -33.48 -5.68 -10.77
C ALA A 363 -34.66 -4.70 -10.64
N GLY A 364 -34.43 -3.52 -10.05
CA GLY A 364 -35.47 -2.47 -9.97
C GLY A 364 -35.59 -1.75 -8.63
N SER A 365 -34.47 -1.58 -7.91
CA SER A 365 -34.46 -1.04 -6.53
C SER A 365 -35.18 -1.92 -5.51
N TYR A 366 -35.36 -3.21 -5.81
CA TYR A 366 -35.92 -4.17 -4.87
C TYR A 366 -34.97 -4.44 -3.72
N THR A 367 -35.53 -4.62 -2.52
CA THR A 367 -34.80 -5.03 -1.31
C THR A 367 -35.36 -6.34 -0.79
N ALA A 368 -34.51 -7.33 -0.52
CA ALA A 368 -34.85 -8.47 0.33
C ALA A 368 -34.51 -8.13 1.77
N TYR A 369 -35.50 -8.11 2.66
CA TYR A 369 -35.37 -7.77 4.08
C TYR A 369 -35.55 -9.04 4.92
N MET A 370 -34.51 -9.41 5.66
CA MET A 370 -34.48 -10.60 6.51
C MET A 370 -34.55 -10.19 7.98
N GLU A 371 -35.59 -10.63 8.68
CA GLU A 371 -35.68 -10.52 10.15
C GLU A 371 -35.29 -11.84 10.85
N GLY A 372 -35.44 -12.97 10.14
CA GLY A 372 -35.04 -14.29 10.63
C GLY A 372 -33.55 -14.61 10.39
N ASN A 373 -33.12 -15.78 10.89
CA ASN A 373 -31.78 -16.31 10.63
C ASN A 373 -31.57 -16.58 9.13
N PHE A 374 -30.39 -16.24 8.61
CA PHE A 374 -30.02 -16.47 7.21
C PHE A 374 -28.82 -17.43 7.11
N LEU A 375 -29.01 -18.54 6.40
CA LEU A 375 -27.95 -19.51 6.13
C LEU A 375 -27.68 -19.59 4.62
N ASN A 376 -26.51 -19.12 4.19
CA ASN A 376 -26.08 -19.19 2.80
C ASN A 376 -24.96 -20.23 2.60
N ASN A 377 -25.28 -21.37 2.01
CA ASN A 377 -24.30 -22.33 1.49
C ASN A 377 -24.09 -22.20 -0.04
N GLY A 378 -24.85 -21.34 -0.71
CA GLY A 378 -24.86 -21.15 -2.15
C GLY A 378 -24.37 -19.76 -2.57
N THR A 379 -25.16 -19.07 -3.38
CA THR A 379 -24.85 -17.72 -3.88
C THR A 379 -25.98 -16.74 -3.60
N VAL A 380 -25.67 -15.55 -3.11
CA VAL A 380 -26.61 -14.43 -3.00
C VAL A 380 -26.19 -13.34 -3.99
N THR A 381 -27.07 -12.94 -4.91
CA THR A 381 -26.73 -11.98 -5.98
C THR A 381 -27.78 -10.90 -6.18
N GLY A 382 -27.37 -9.77 -6.75
CA GLY A 382 -28.26 -8.68 -7.16
C GLY A 382 -28.55 -8.69 -8.66
N GLY A 383 -29.66 -8.07 -9.06
CA GLY A 383 -30.04 -7.91 -10.45
C GLY A 383 -29.42 -6.73 -11.16
N ASN A 384 -29.15 -5.65 -10.42
CA ASN A 384 -28.48 -4.44 -10.92
C ASN A 384 -27.81 -3.68 -9.75
N SER A 385 -27.31 -2.49 -10.06
CA SER A 385 -26.66 -1.58 -9.09
C SER A 385 -27.62 -0.89 -8.11
N SER A 386 -28.85 -1.39 -7.95
CA SER A 386 -29.84 -0.90 -6.99
C SER A 386 -30.46 -2.03 -6.17
N SER A 387 -30.11 -3.29 -6.44
CA SER A 387 -30.61 -4.44 -5.69
C SER A 387 -29.95 -4.50 -4.31
N ALA A 388 -30.77 -4.52 -3.26
CA ALA A 388 -30.29 -4.53 -1.88
C ALA A 388 -30.72 -5.79 -1.13
N PHE A 389 -29.86 -6.26 -0.23
CA PHE A 389 -30.18 -7.26 0.77
C PHE A 389 -29.97 -6.62 2.14
N ARG A 390 -30.92 -6.81 3.05
CA ARG A 390 -30.85 -6.24 4.38
C ARG A 390 -31.12 -7.31 5.42
N ALA A 391 -30.24 -7.43 6.40
CA ALA A 391 -30.39 -8.30 7.54
C ALA A 391 -30.64 -7.47 8.80
N SER A 392 -31.65 -7.87 9.56
CA SER A 392 -32.06 -7.26 10.82
C SER A 392 -32.13 -8.34 11.89
N GLY A 393 -31.35 -8.20 12.96
CA GLY A 393 -31.40 -9.10 14.11
C GLY A 393 -30.70 -10.44 13.89
N GLY A 394 -31.42 -11.46 13.41
CA GLY A 394 -30.99 -12.88 13.44
C GLY A 394 -29.57 -13.19 12.94
N GLY A 395 -29.07 -14.39 13.21
CA GLY A 395 -27.72 -14.80 12.79
C GLY A 395 -27.59 -14.97 11.27
N VAL A 396 -26.53 -14.41 10.69
CA VAL A 396 -26.16 -14.61 9.28
C VAL A 396 -24.93 -15.53 9.17
N ILE A 397 -25.14 -16.73 8.61
CA ILE A 397 -24.08 -17.70 8.34
C ILE A 397 -23.82 -17.70 6.84
N ASN A 398 -22.66 -17.23 6.40
CA ASN A 398 -22.24 -17.24 5.01
C ASN A 398 -21.12 -18.26 4.78
N ASN A 399 -21.44 -19.40 4.18
CA ASN A 399 -20.49 -20.42 3.73
C ASN A 399 -20.24 -20.37 2.21
N GLY A 400 -21.02 -19.56 1.47
CA GLY A 400 -20.95 -19.44 0.02
C GLY A 400 -20.44 -18.06 -0.44
N LEU A 401 -21.07 -17.51 -1.48
CA LEU A 401 -20.79 -16.16 -1.99
C LEU A 401 -21.97 -15.22 -1.69
N VAL A 402 -21.68 -14.01 -1.23
CA VAL A 402 -22.63 -12.90 -1.18
C VAL A 402 -22.10 -11.78 -2.07
N ASP A 403 -22.78 -11.48 -3.18
CA ASP A 403 -22.38 -10.47 -4.18
C ASP A 403 -23.62 -9.71 -4.70
N VAL A 404 -24.25 -8.96 -3.80
CA VAL A 404 -25.29 -7.98 -4.13
C VAL A 404 -24.68 -6.58 -4.29
N PHE A 405 -25.43 -5.61 -4.79
CA PHE A 405 -24.91 -4.24 -4.82
C PHE A 405 -24.75 -3.69 -3.40
N GLU A 406 -25.80 -3.80 -2.59
CA GLU A 406 -25.80 -3.36 -1.19
C GLU A 406 -26.23 -4.54 -0.29
N PHE A 407 -25.37 -4.97 0.63
CA PHE A 407 -25.74 -5.82 1.75
C PHE A 407 -25.67 -4.99 3.02
N SER A 408 -26.78 -4.80 3.72
CA SER A 408 -26.85 -3.90 4.88
C SER A 408 -27.30 -4.61 6.16
N PHE A 409 -26.81 -4.12 7.30
CA PHE A 409 -27.23 -4.51 8.64
C PHE A 409 -27.83 -3.30 9.34
N ASP A 410 -29.03 -3.45 9.91
CA ASP A 410 -29.74 -2.34 10.55
C ASP A 410 -30.13 -2.59 12.01
N ASP A 411 -29.75 -3.73 12.56
CA ASP A 411 -29.92 -4.12 13.97
C ASP A 411 -28.75 -5.02 14.41
N ASN A 412 -28.74 -5.43 15.68
CA ASN A 412 -27.73 -6.29 16.27
C ASN A 412 -27.71 -7.67 15.61
N THR A 413 -26.65 -7.96 14.83
CA THR A 413 -26.55 -9.14 13.97
C THR A 413 -25.25 -9.90 14.20
N SER A 414 -25.32 -11.20 14.50
CA SER A 414 -24.12 -12.05 14.53
C SER A 414 -23.80 -12.58 13.12
N ILE A 415 -22.56 -12.47 12.67
CA ILE A 415 -22.11 -13.03 11.39
C ILE A 415 -21.03 -14.10 11.56
N SER A 416 -21.11 -15.16 10.75
CA SER A 416 -20.15 -16.27 10.76
C SER A 416 -20.06 -16.97 9.39
N GLY A 417 -19.19 -17.96 9.30
CA GLY A 417 -19.06 -18.85 8.14
C GLY A 417 -17.76 -18.63 7.36
N THR A 418 -17.49 -19.51 6.41
CA THR A 418 -16.23 -19.55 5.64
C THR A 418 -16.31 -18.88 4.27
N GLY A 419 -17.48 -18.38 3.91
CA GLY A 419 -17.80 -17.80 2.61
C GLY A 419 -17.15 -16.45 2.35
N THR A 420 -17.32 -15.96 1.13
CA THR A 420 -16.82 -14.65 0.69
C THR A 420 -17.93 -13.61 0.72
N TRP A 421 -17.66 -12.48 1.36
CA TRP A 421 -18.46 -11.27 1.28
C TRP A 421 -17.93 -10.39 0.15
N GLY A 422 -18.57 -10.50 -1.00
CA GLY A 422 -18.20 -9.86 -2.26
C GLY A 422 -19.13 -8.75 -2.71
N SER A 423 -20.12 -8.31 -1.93
CA SER A 423 -21.00 -7.21 -2.32
C SER A 423 -20.24 -5.91 -2.59
N ALA A 424 -20.72 -5.10 -3.53
CA ALA A 424 -20.09 -3.79 -3.81
C ALA A 424 -20.02 -2.95 -2.53
N TYR A 425 -21.09 -2.99 -1.73
CA TYR A 425 -21.17 -2.43 -0.40
C TYR A 425 -21.65 -3.47 0.61
N THR A 426 -20.92 -3.62 1.71
CA THR A 426 -21.37 -4.29 2.93
C THR A 426 -21.43 -3.25 4.04
N THR A 427 -22.62 -2.90 4.51
CA THR A 427 -22.84 -1.65 5.26
C THR A 427 -23.49 -1.92 6.61
N LEU A 428 -22.90 -1.40 7.67
CA LEU A 428 -23.49 -1.33 9.00
C LEU A 428 -24.15 0.04 9.16
N LEU A 429 -25.47 0.06 9.29
CA LEU A 429 -26.25 1.29 9.43
C LEU A 429 -26.19 1.85 10.85
N ALA A 430 -26.67 3.07 11.02
CA ALA A 430 -26.77 3.72 12.33
C ALA A 430 -27.61 2.87 13.30
N GLY A 431 -27.10 2.63 14.51
CA GLY A 431 -27.77 1.84 15.54
C GLY A 431 -27.55 0.33 15.44
N SER A 432 -26.94 -0.18 14.36
CA SER A 432 -26.61 -1.60 14.23
C SER A 432 -25.32 -1.97 14.96
N GLU A 433 -25.27 -3.19 15.52
CA GLU A 433 -24.03 -3.84 15.94
C GLU A 433 -23.84 -5.16 15.18
N VAL A 434 -22.73 -5.31 14.45
CA VAL A 434 -22.37 -6.60 13.85
C VAL A 434 -21.31 -7.28 14.69
N ILE A 435 -21.59 -8.51 15.12
CA ILE A 435 -20.71 -9.30 15.99
C ILE A 435 -20.16 -10.49 15.21
N LEU A 436 -18.84 -10.59 15.09
CA LEU A 436 -18.23 -11.75 14.45
C LEU A 436 -18.32 -12.98 15.39
N SER A 437 -18.65 -14.13 14.81
CA SER A 437 -18.61 -15.43 15.51
C SER A 437 -17.64 -16.43 14.86
N SER A 438 -16.92 -16.00 13.82
CA SER A 438 -15.80 -16.69 13.18
C SER A 438 -14.93 -15.68 12.43
N ASP A 439 -13.76 -16.10 11.94
CA ASP A 439 -13.02 -15.30 10.95
C ASP A 439 -13.90 -15.08 9.71
N ILE A 440 -13.90 -13.85 9.19
CA ILE A 440 -14.70 -13.45 8.02
C ILE A 440 -13.78 -13.08 6.86
N ASN A 441 -14.15 -13.52 5.65
CA ASN A 441 -13.47 -13.15 4.41
C ASN A 441 -14.29 -12.10 3.66
N PHE A 442 -13.75 -10.89 3.57
CA PHE A 442 -14.33 -9.79 2.82
C PHE A 442 -13.46 -9.44 1.61
N GLY A 443 -14.09 -9.08 0.49
CA GLY A 443 -13.42 -8.74 -0.77
C GLY A 443 -13.58 -9.82 -1.83
N HIS A 444 -13.58 -9.39 -3.10
CA HIS A 444 -13.77 -10.27 -4.25
C HIS A 444 -13.13 -9.65 -5.51
N ASN A 445 -13.78 -9.75 -6.66
CA ASN A 445 -13.42 -9.02 -7.87
C ASN A 445 -13.70 -7.52 -7.73
N ALA A 446 -13.05 -6.67 -8.54
CA ALA A 446 -13.28 -5.22 -8.56
C ALA A 446 -13.13 -4.55 -7.17
N THR A 447 -13.62 -3.32 -7.03
CA THR A 447 -13.61 -2.59 -5.76
C THR A 447 -14.82 -2.97 -4.92
N LYS A 448 -14.59 -3.43 -3.69
CA LYS A 448 -15.62 -3.78 -2.71
C LYS A 448 -15.37 -2.99 -1.43
N THR A 449 -16.43 -2.41 -0.85
CA THR A 449 -16.32 -1.56 0.35
C THR A 449 -17.14 -2.12 1.52
N PHE A 450 -16.46 -2.39 2.63
CA PHE A 450 -17.07 -2.65 3.93
C PHE A 450 -17.20 -1.32 4.66
N ARG A 451 -18.42 -0.91 5.00
CA ARG A 451 -18.72 0.41 5.56
C ARG A 451 -19.30 0.29 6.95
N VAL A 452 -18.71 1.00 7.90
CA VAL A 452 -19.34 1.27 9.19
C VAL A 452 -19.81 2.72 9.19
N LEU A 453 -21.10 2.93 9.01
CA LEU A 453 -21.67 4.28 8.96
C LEU A 453 -21.73 4.92 10.35
N THR A 454 -21.97 6.23 10.38
CA THR A 454 -22.17 7.01 11.61
C THR A 454 -23.17 6.34 12.55
N GLY A 455 -22.74 6.04 13.77
CA GLY A 455 -23.54 5.33 14.78
C GLY A 455 -23.63 3.80 14.63
N GLY A 456 -23.00 3.20 13.61
CA GLY A 456 -22.86 1.74 13.48
C GLY A 456 -21.67 1.20 14.27
N ASN A 457 -21.75 -0.08 14.67
CA ASN A 457 -20.73 -0.73 15.49
C ASN A 457 -20.30 -2.09 14.91
N LEU A 458 -18.99 -2.31 14.78
CA LEU A 458 -18.41 -3.62 14.44
C LEU A 458 -17.67 -4.18 15.65
N ASN A 459 -18.10 -5.36 16.11
CA ASN A 459 -17.44 -6.11 17.17
C ASN A 459 -16.74 -7.34 16.60
N LEU A 460 -15.40 -7.33 16.59
CA LEU A 460 -14.60 -8.42 16.03
C LEU A 460 -14.58 -9.67 16.92
N ASN A 461 -14.90 -9.56 18.21
CA ASN A 461 -15.13 -10.65 19.14
C ASN A 461 -14.06 -11.77 19.14
N GLY A 462 -12.78 -11.42 19.11
CA GLY A 462 -11.67 -12.39 19.08
C GLY A 462 -11.23 -12.82 17.68
N PHE A 463 -12.01 -12.50 16.65
CA PHE A 463 -11.84 -13.00 15.29
C PHE A 463 -11.15 -12.00 14.36
N THR A 464 -10.79 -12.51 13.17
CA THR A 464 -10.17 -11.71 12.12
C THR A 464 -11.20 -11.32 11.05
N LEU A 465 -11.28 -10.02 10.73
CA LEU A 465 -11.83 -9.56 9.47
C LEU A 465 -10.70 -9.53 8.42
N ASN A 466 -10.76 -10.42 7.43
CA ASN A 466 -9.79 -10.48 6.35
C ASN A 466 -10.25 -9.59 5.18
N LEU A 467 -9.51 -8.53 4.90
CA LEU A 467 -9.68 -7.66 3.74
C LEU A 467 -8.85 -8.23 2.57
N ASN A 468 -9.50 -8.97 1.68
CA ASN A 468 -8.87 -9.69 0.58
C ASN A 468 -8.97 -8.90 -0.74
N GLY A 469 -7.97 -8.08 -1.02
CA GLY A 469 -7.80 -7.35 -2.28
C GLY A 469 -6.88 -8.05 -3.29
N SER A 470 -6.87 -9.38 -3.34
CA SER A 470 -5.99 -10.12 -4.28
C SER A 470 -6.56 -10.22 -5.70
N LEU A 471 -7.89 -10.08 -5.86
CA LEU A 471 -8.60 -10.12 -7.15
C LEU A 471 -9.22 -8.76 -7.53
N GLY A 472 -8.92 -7.71 -6.76
CA GLY A 472 -9.57 -6.40 -6.82
C GLY A 472 -9.05 -5.48 -5.72
N THR A 473 -9.89 -4.60 -5.21
CA THR A 473 -9.56 -3.68 -4.10
C THR A 473 -10.54 -3.87 -2.95
N ALA A 474 -10.04 -4.13 -1.75
CA ALA A 474 -10.87 -4.22 -0.54
C ALA A 474 -10.75 -2.93 0.27
N ILE A 475 -11.85 -2.20 0.43
CA ILE A 475 -11.90 -0.95 1.19
C ILE A 475 -12.64 -1.20 2.50
N PHE A 476 -12.06 -0.81 3.63
CA PHE A 476 -12.74 -0.68 4.91
C PHE A 476 -12.94 0.81 5.19
N GLU A 477 -14.18 1.28 5.10
CA GLU A 477 -14.58 2.66 5.35
C GLU A 477 -15.25 2.75 6.73
N GLN A 478 -14.73 3.60 7.61
CA GLN A 478 -15.31 3.84 8.92
C GLN A 478 -15.62 5.33 9.09
N ARG A 479 -16.90 5.67 9.30
CA ARG A 479 -17.37 7.06 9.40
C ARG A 479 -17.27 7.62 10.81
N ALA A 480 -17.38 8.95 10.94
CA ALA A 480 -17.35 9.63 12.25
C ALA A 480 -18.39 9.06 13.22
N THR A 481 -18.06 8.97 14.51
CA THR A 481 -18.85 8.42 15.64
C THR A 481 -19.17 6.92 15.58
N SER A 482 -18.78 6.23 14.51
CA SER A 482 -18.88 4.76 14.46
C SER A 482 -17.75 4.10 15.25
N THR A 483 -17.97 2.87 15.71
CA THR A 483 -16.98 2.12 16.50
C THR A 483 -16.64 0.78 15.87
N THR A 484 -15.35 0.46 15.81
CA THR A 484 -14.86 -0.92 15.59
C THR A 484 -14.11 -1.34 16.84
N GLN A 485 -14.60 -2.32 17.57
CA GLN A 485 -14.11 -2.70 18.90
C GLN A 485 -12.76 -3.45 18.86
N SER A 486 -12.01 -3.40 19.97
CA SER A 486 -10.62 -3.91 20.06
C SER A 486 -10.47 -5.43 20.19
N SER A 487 -11.56 -6.17 20.26
CA SER A 487 -11.55 -7.58 20.63
C SER A 487 -10.91 -8.51 19.58
N GLY A 488 -10.49 -8.04 18.40
CA GLY A 488 -9.94 -8.88 17.33
C GLY A 488 -8.94 -8.18 16.40
N LEU A 489 -8.80 -8.72 15.18
CA LEU A 489 -7.79 -8.30 14.20
C LEU A 489 -8.43 -7.90 12.87
N ILE A 490 -7.94 -6.82 12.25
CA ILE A 490 -8.14 -6.58 10.81
C ILE A 490 -6.87 -6.99 10.07
N ARG A 491 -7.00 -7.92 9.11
CA ARG A 491 -5.89 -8.41 8.31
C ARG A 491 -6.10 -8.07 6.84
N SER A 492 -5.14 -7.42 6.21
CA SER A 492 -5.22 -7.07 4.79
C SER A 492 -4.28 -7.90 3.92
N ARG A 493 -4.71 -8.19 2.69
CA ARG A 493 -3.99 -8.93 1.65
C ARG A 493 -4.22 -8.30 0.29
N GLY A 494 -3.20 -8.26 -0.57
CA GLY A 494 -3.31 -7.64 -1.90
C GLY A 494 -3.48 -6.12 -1.80
N THR A 495 -4.38 -5.52 -2.57
CA THR A 495 -4.64 -4.07 -2.54
C THR A 495 -5.81 -3.76 -1.59
N ALA A 496 -5.50 -3.14 -0.45
CA ALA A 496 -6.51 -2.78 0.54
C ALA A 496 -6.46 -1.29 0.92
N TYR A 497 -7.60 -0.74 1.35
CA TYR A 497 -7.70 0.61 1.89
C TYR A 497 -8.35 0.60 3.27
N LEU A 498 -7.82 1.42 4.17
CA LEU A 498 -8.44 1.79 5.44
C LEU A 498 -8.80 3.27 5.35
N ASP A 499 -10.06 3.58 5.07
CA ASP A 499 -10.58 4.95 5.07
C ASP A 499 -11.24 5.24 6.42
N LEU A 500 -10.46 5.84 7.33
CA LEU A 500 -10.83 6.06 8.71
C LEU A 500 -11.14 7.55 8.91
N TYR A 501 -12.42 7.91 8.86
CA TYR A 501 -12.83 9.31 8.99
C TYR A 501 -12.42 9.89 10.33
N THR A 502 -12.12 11.20 10.35
CA THR A 502 -11.87 11.93 11.59
C THR A 502 -13.06 11.78 12.55
N GLY A 503 -12.78 11.39 13.79
CA GLY A 503 -13.81 11.14 14.81
C GLY A 503 -14.43 9.73 14.77
N SER A 504 -13.93 8.82 13.92
CA SER A 504 -14.20 7.39 14.05
C SER A 504 -13.44 6.78 15.23
N ASN A 505 -14.03 5.77 15.88
CA ASN A 505 -13.40 5.03 16.96
C ASN A 505 -12.88 3.68 16.45
N PHE A 506 -11.69 3.69 15.84
CA PHE A 506 -11.03 2.49 15.29
C PHE A 506 -10.10 1.88 16.35
N LEU A 507 -10.55 0.79 16.98
CA LEU A 507 -9.83 0.11 18.05
C LEU A 507 -9.21 -1.27 17.72
N PRO A 508 -9.34 -1.91 16.54
CA PRO A 508 -8.71 -3.22 16.34
C PRO A 508 -7.20 -3.09 16.08
N SER A 509 -6.45 -4.16 16.37
CA SER A 509 -5.10 -4.31 15.81
C SER A 509 -5.18 -4.50 14.29
N VAL A 510 -4.14 -4.09 13.58
CA VAL A 510 -4.05 -4.22 12.11
C VAL A 510 -2.83 -5.02 11.73
N ARG A 511 -3.00 -6.02 10.86
CA ARG A 511 -1.90 -6.75 10.24
C ARG A 511 -1.94 -6.65 8.71
N VAL A 512 -0.94 -5.99 8.15
CA VAL A 512 -0.71 -5.97 6.70
C VAL A 512 0.07 -7.24 6.34
N ASN A 513 -0.62 -8.23 5.78
CA ASN A 513 -0.05 -9.55 5.55
C ASN A 513 0.68 -9.67 4.20
N THR A 514 0.09 -9.17 3.13
CA THR A 514 0.69 -9.14 1.78
C THR A 514 0.18 -7.93 1.00
N GLY A 515 0.90 -7.53 -0.05
CA GLY A 515 0.49 -6.44 -0.94
C GLY A 515 0.59 -5.07 -0.27
N THR A 516 -0.30 -4.16 -0.63
CA THR A 516 -0.29 -2.76 -0.18
C THR A 516 -1.59 -2.43 0.54
N THR A 517 -1.49 -1.96 1.77
CA THR A 517 -2.61 -1.35 2.49
C THR A 517 -2.40 0.15 2.58
N THR A 518 -3.34 0.91 2.03
CA THR A 518 -3.30 2.37 2.05
C THR A 518 -4.27 2.91 3.10
N VAL A 519 -3.80 3.78 3.98
CA VAL A 519 -4.64 4.49 4.94
C VAL A 519 -4.91 5.92 4.49
N LEU A 520 -6.14 6.37 4.72
CA LEU A 520 -6.58 7.74 4.51
C LEU A 520 -7.74 8.09 5.45
N ALA A 521 -8.15 9.35 5.41
CA ALA A 521 -9.38 9.83 6.03
C ALA A 521 -10.03 10.81 5.05
N THR A 522 -11.10 10.42 4.36
CA THR A 522 -11.68 11.24 3.27
C THR A 522 -12.29 12.58 3.74
N SER A 523 -12.51 12.78 5.05
CA SER A 523 -13.05 14.03 5.61
C SER A 523 -11.98 14.90 6.27
N SER A 524 -11.99 16.20 5.97
CA SER A 524 -11.18 17.22 6.68
C SER A 524 -11.36 17.06 8.22
N PRO A 525 -10.29 17.13 9.03
CA PRO A 525 -8.89 17.50 8.73
C PRO A 525 -8.00 16.42 8.08
N PHE A 526 -8.57 15.35 7.50
CA PHE A 526 -7.83 14.27 6.83
C PHE A 526 -6.88 13.49 7.78
N VAL A 527 -7.35 13.26 9.02
CA VAL A 527 -6.60 12.57 10.07
C VAL A 527 -7.23 11.19 10.34
N ALA A 528 -6.51 10.13 9.96
CA ALA A 528 -6.83 8.76 10.34
C ALA A 528 -6.17 8.42 11.68
N THR A 529 -6.86 7.73 12.58
CA THR A 529 -6.31 7.31 13.87
C THR A 529 -6.44 5.80 14.06
N MET A 530 -5.33 5.14 14.43
CA MET A 530 -5.31 3.74 14.83
C MET A 530 -4.80 3.60 16.26
N ASN A 531 -5.59 2.91 17.10
CA ASN A 531 -5.37 2.91 18.54
C ASN A 531 -4.65 1.68 19.10
N ASN A 532 -4.43 0.66 18.28
CA ASN A 532 -3.79 -0.59 18.70
C ASN A 532 -2.70 -1.01 17.71
N LEU A 533 -1.94 -2.05 18.09
CA LEU A 533 -0.80 -2.59 17.35
C LEU A 533 -1.00 -2.64 15.83
N LEU A 534 -0.06 -2.03 15.10
CA LEU A 534 0.11 -2.20 13.66
C LEU A 534 1.28 -3.14 13.37
N THR A 535 1.04 -4.22 12.65
CA THR A 535 2.07 -5.16 12.18
C THR A 535 2.11 -5.19 10.65
N ILE A 536 3.29 -5.02 10.07
CA ILE A 536 3.53 -5.09 8.63
C ILE A 536 4.46 -6.26 8.38
N ASP A 537 3.98 -7.27 7.64
CA ASP A 537 4.75 -8.46 7.34
C ASP A 537 5.80 -8.20 6.25
N THR A 538 6.80 -9.07 6.17
CA THR A 538 7.86 -9.00 5.15
C THR A 538 7.28 -9.03 3.74
N GLY A 539 7.71 -8.08 2.90
CA GLY A 539 7.23 -7.93 1.52
C GLY A 539 5.90 -7.17 1.40
N ALA A 540 5.23 -6.84 2.50
CA ALA A 540 4.03 -6.02 2.50
C ALA A 540 4.36 -4.53 2.65
N THR A 541 3.46 -3.67 2.17
CA THR A 541 3.58 -2.21 2.28
C THR A 541 2.38 -1.61 2.99
N PHE A 542 2.64 -0.79 4.01
CA PHE A 542 1.65 0.09 4.59
C PHE A 542 1.91 1.51 4.10
N ARG A 543 0.93 2.12 3.45
CA ARG A 543 1.05 3.39 2.75
C ARG A 543 0.09 4.42 3.33
N ILE A 544 0.54 5.66 3.50
CA ILE A 544 -0.35 6.79 3.74
C ILE A 544 -0.69 7.45 2.39
N GLU A 545 -1.96 7.72 2.14
CA GLU A 545 -2.44 8.33 0.90
C GLU A 545 -1.79 9.71 0.64
N ALA A 546 -1.67 10.09 -0.64
CA ALA A 546 -1.06 11.36 -1.04
C ALA A 546 -2.02 12.54 -0.89
N GLY A 547 -1.51 13.71 -0.51
CA GLY A 547 -2.29 14.95 -0.57
C GLY A 547 -2.68 15.56 0.78
N GLY A 548 -1.81 15.47 1.79
CA GLY A 548 -2.05 16.13 3.09
C GLY A 548 -2.63 15.23 4.18
N TYR A 549 -2.66 13.90 3.98
CA TYR A 549 -3.23 12.97 4.95
C TYR A 549 -2.27 12.73 6.12
N THR A 550 -2.80 12.73 7.34
CA THR A 550 -2.07 12.34 8.55
C THR A 550 -2.58 11.01 9.07
N LEU A 551 -1.68 10.09 9.35
CA LEU A 551 -1.98 8.93 10.20
C LEU A 551 -1.45 9.18 11.62
N ILE A 552 -2.32 8.99 12.61
CA ILE A 552 -1.96 8.91 14.02
C ILE A 552 -1.94 7.45 14.48
N MET A 553 -0.80 7.01 15.00
CA MET A 553 -0.62 5.71 15.66
C MET A 553 -0.48 5.89 17.17
N ASN A 554 -1.48 5.49 17.95
CA ASN A 554 -1.44 5.62 19.41
C ASN A 554 -0.75 4.46 20.12
N ASP A 555 -0.53 3.34 19.43
CA ASP A 555 0.14 2.15 19.96
C ASP A 555 1.37 1.79 19.10
N SER A 556 2.06 0.73 19.51
CA SER A 556 3.29 0.23 18.95
C SER A 556 3.14 -0.19 17.49
N VAL A 557 4.25 -0.12 16.76
CA VAL A 557 4.31 -0.50 15.34
C VAL A 557 5.45 -1.50 15.15
N VAL A 558 5.15 -2.59 14.44
CA VAL A 558 6.12 -3.61 14.01
C VAL A 558 6.18 -3.60 12.50
N ASN A 559 7.25 -3.03 11.94
CA ASN A 559 7.49 -2.96 10.51
C ASN A 559 8.55 -3.99 10.07
N ASN A 560 8.12 -5.12 9.50
CA ASN A 560 9.00 -6.08 8.82
C ASN A 560 9.00 -5.91 7.28
N GLY A 561 8.16 -5.02 6.75
CA GLY A 561 8.01 -4.74 5.32
C GLY A 561 8.38 -3.29 4.98
N SER A 562 7.43 -2.52 4.48
CA SER A 562 7.64 -1.11 4.12
C SER A 562 6.57 -0.19 4.69
N ILE A 563 6.96 0.94 5.25
CA ILE A 563 6.08 2.08 5.52
C ILE A 563 6.39 3.15 4.47
N ALA A 564 5.38 3.60 3.72
CA ALA A 564 5.53 4.60 2.66
C ALA A 564 4.44 5.66 2.74
N SER A 565 4.58 6.73 1.95
CA SER A 565 3.51 7.71 1.75
C SER A 565 3.39 8.13 0.30
N GLY A 566 2.35 8.91 0.01
CA GLY A 566 2.31 9.78 -1.17
C GLY A 566 3.53 10.68 -1.31
N ASN A 567 3.75 11.14 -2.53
CA ASN A 567 4.87 11.98 -2.94
C ASN A 567 4.81 13.44 -2.41
N THR A 568 3.76 13.83 -1.68
CA THR A 568 3.64 15.17 -1.09
C THR A 568 2.87 15.17 0.25
N ALA A 569 3.45 15.84 1.26
CA ALA A 569 2.81 16.37 2.47
C ALA A 569 1.97 15.40 3.33
N SER A 570 2.27 14.11 3.35
CA SER A 570 1.59 13.14 4.22
C SER A 570 2.45 12.78 5.43
N ASP A 571 1.80 12.68 6.59
CA ASP A 571 2.47 12.56 7.88
C ASP A 571 2.16 11.22 8.55
N PHE A 572 3.20 10.47 8.94
CA PHE A 572 3.08 9.36 9.88
C PHE A 572 3.43 9.86 11.26
N ARG A 573 2.44 10.01 12.15
CA ARG A 573 2.64 10.50 13.51
C ARG A 573 2.42 9.40 14.53
N MET A 574 3.39 9.18 15.40
CA MET A 574 3.38 8.07 16.36
C MET A 574 3.47 8.54 17.81
N PHE A 575 2.46 8.14 18.59
CA PHE A 575 2.41 8.23 20.05
C PHE A 575 2.68 6.89 20.74
N GLY A 576 2.69 5.78 20.01
CA GLY A 576 3.01 4.46 20.56
C GLY A 576 4.40 4.39 21.19
N THR A 577 4.56 3.52 22.20
CA THR A 577 5.81 3.44 22.99
C THR A 577 6.94 2.71 22.27
N HIS A 578 6.63 1.75 21.37
CA HIS A 578 7.63 0.93 20.69
C HIS A 578 7.49 0.99 19.17
N PHE A 579 8.55 1.38 18.48
CA PHE A 579 8.69 1.28 17.03
C PHE A 579 9.76 0.24 16.69
N MET A 580 9.33 -0.97 16.33
CA MET A 580 10.21 -2.02 15.83
C MET A 580 10.26 -1.94 14.30
N ASN A 581 11.39 -1.52 13.75
CA ASN A 581 11.62 -1.44 12.32
C ASN A 581 12.71 -2.41 11.88
N ASN A 582 12.31 -3.47 11.19
CA ASN A 582 13.18 -4.42 10.49
C ASN A 582 13.15 -4.23 8.97
N GLY A 583 12.27 -3.35 8.48
CA GLY A 583 12.03 -3.08 7.08
C GLY A 583 12.52 -1.69 6.62
N THR A 584 11.82 -1.12 5.64
CA THR A 584 12.10 0.22 5.11
C THR A 584 11.02 1.21 5.54
N VAL A 585 11.42 2.42 5.89
CA VAL A 585 10.50 3.55 6.11
C VAL A 585 10.85 4.63 5.10
N SER A 586 9.90 5.01 4.26
CA SER A 586 10.02 6.02 3.22
C SER A 586 8.78 6.93 3.16
N ALA A 587 8.12 7.13 4.30
CA ALA A 587 7.10 8.15 4.44
C ALA A 587 7.71 9.55 4.28
N TYR A 588 6.94 10.52 3.78
CA TYR A 588 7.41 11.88 3.54
C TYR A 588 7.85 12.54 4.86
N ASN A 589 6.94 12.60 5.82
CA ASN A 589 7.25 12.95 7.20
C ASN A 589 6.95 11.76 8.11
N PHE A 590 7.86 11.52 9.05
CA PHE A 590 7.64 10.57 10.13
C PHE A 590 7.91 11.31 11.44
N GLU A 591 6.94 11.33 12.32
CA GLU A 591 6.96 12.14 13.54
C GLU A 591 6.76 11.25 14.76
N PHE A 592 7.65 11.41 15.74
CA PHE A 592 7.41 10.90 17.08
C PHE A 592 6.90 12.04 17.96
N GLU A 593 5.83 11.76 18.71
CA GLU A 593 5.20 12.69 19.64
C GLU A 593 4.92 12.00 20.98
N SER A 594 5.17 12.71 22.09
CA SER A 594 4.77 12.27 23.45
C SER A 594 3.28 12.56 23.70
N PRO A 595 2.53 11.70 24.41
CA PRO A 595 1.14 11.99 24.71
C PRO A 595 1.13 13.06 25.82
N GLN A 596 0.23 14.04 25.77
CA GLN A 596 0.16 15.05 26.83
C GLN A 596 -0.03 14.44 28.24
N ALA A 597 -0.70 13.28 28.32
CA ALA A 597 -0.93 12.57 29.57
C ALA A 597 0.33 11.87 30.15
N ALA A 598 1.38 11.65 29.36
CA ALA A 598 2.60 10.96 29.78
C ALA A 598 3.85 11.56 29.09
N PRO A 599 4.18 12.84 29.35
CA PRO A 599 5.15 13.60 28.57
C PRO A 599 6.58 13.03 28.67
N ASN A 600 6.90 12.26 29.72
CA ASN A 600 8.25 11.74 29.98
C ASN A 600 8.44 10.27 29.57
N GLN A 601 7.47 9.66 28.87
CA GLN A 601 7.57 8.26 28.48
C GLN A 601 8.40 8.09 27.22
N TYR A 602 9.47 7.29 27.30
CA TYR A 602 10.33 7.00 26.16
C TYR A 602 9.59 6.33 24.99
N ARG A 603 9.98 6.74 23.79
CA ARG A 603 9.73 6.08 22.49
C ARG A 603 10.93 5.21 22.17
N TYR A 604 10.75 3.91 22.25
CA TYR A 604 11.80 2.95 21.97
C TYR A 604 11.83 2.62 20.48
N ILE A 605 12.95 2.91 19.84
CA ILE A 605 13.18 2.61 18.42
C ILE A 605 14.16 1.43 18.36
N GLN A 606 13.75 0.36 17.69
CA GLN A 606 14.52 -0.89 17.63
C GLN A 606 14.39 -1.60 16.28
N GLY A 607 15.23 -2.61 16.05
CA GLY A 607 15.26 -3.44 14.85
C GLY A 607 16.44 -3.12 13.91
N THR A 608 16.43 -3.74 12.73
CA THR A 608 17.53 -3.68 11.75
C THR A 608 17.23 -2.84 10.50
N GLY A 609 16.06 -2.22 10.47
CA GLY A 609 15.52 -1.50 9.33
C GLY A 609 16.14 -0.11 9.14
N ARG A 610 15.75 0.53 8.03
CA ARG A 610 16.30 1.83 7.57
C ARG A 610 15.20 2.85 7.34
N PHE A 611 15.52 4.12 7.54
CA PHE A 611 14.68 5.25 7.16
C PHE A 611 15.30 5.94 5.94
N THR A 612 14.64 5.85 4.79
CA THR A 612 15.12 6.33 3.49
C THR A 612 14.26 7.47 2.98
N SER A 613 14.84 8.64 2.70
CA SER A 613 14.12 9.79 2.12
C SER A 613 12.96 10.32 2.99
N VAL A 614 13.06 10.16 4.30
CA VAL A 614 12.08 10.59 5.31
C VAL A 614 12.59 11.83 6.02
N ASN A 615 11.74 12.83 6.25
CA ASN A 615 11.98 13.83 7.29
C ASN A 615 11.56 13.25 8.64
N LEU A 616 12.48 12.57 9.34
CA LEU A 616 12.19 12.02 10.66
C LEU A 616 12.30 13.12 11.71
N THR A 617 11.22 13.40 12.44
CA THR A 617 11.16 14.52 13.40
C THR A 617 10.72 14.02 14.78
N PHE A 618 11.42 14.47 15.82
CA PHE A 618 10.97 14.36 17.21
C PHE A 618 10.35 15.70 17.61
N LEU A 619 9.03 15.69 17.83
CA LEU A 619 8.27 16.88 18.20
C LEU A 619 8.51 17.25 19.67
N GLU A 620 8.22 18.51 20.02
CA GLU A 620 8.45 19.06 21.36
C GLU A 620 7.88 18.14 22.47
N GLY A 621 8.67 17.92 23.52
CA GLY A 621 8.32 17.03 24.63
C GLY A 621 8.54 15.54 24.35
N THR A 622 9.05 15.17 23.17
CA THR A 622 9.32 13.75 22.85
C THR A 622 10.62 13.26 23.49
N PHE A 623 10.55 12.15 24.21
CA PHE A 623 11.72 11.41 24.69
C PHE A 623 11.85 10.13 23.88
N ALA A 624 12.95 9.95 23.18
CA ALA A 624 13.20 8.77 22.36
C ALA A 624 14.52 8.11 22.72
N GLN A 625 14.58 6.79 22.59
CA GLN A 625 15.79 6.00 22.83
C GLN A 625 15.97 4.97 21.72
N LEU A 626 17.19 4.87 21.19
CA LEU A 626 17.56 3.76 20.33
C LEU A 626 17.95 2.54 21.16
N LEU A 627 17.28 1.41 20.94
CA LEU A 627 17.66 0.12 21.54
C LEU A 627 18.57 -0.71 20.62
N SER A 628 18.68 -0.36 19.35
CA SER A 628 19.58 -0.97 18.36
C SER A 628 20.21 0.08 17.44
N ASN A 629 21.15 -0.33 16.59
CA ASN A 629 21.78 0.55 15.60
C ASN A 629 20.82 0.82 14.45
N HIS A 630 20.76 2.06 13.97
CA HIS A 630 19.83 2.46 12.91
C HIS A 630 20.48 3.35 11.86
N SER A 631 19.87 3.39 10.68
CA SER A 631 20.24 4.27 9.58
C SER A 631 19.07 5.19 9.23
N PHE A 632 19.37 6.49 9.12
CA PHE A 632 18.43 7.57 8.86
C PHE A 632 18.91 8.44 7.70
N ALA A 633 17.99 8.88 6.85
CA ALA A 633 18.31 9.85 5.80
C ALA A 633 18.39 11.28 6.35
N TYR A 634 17.26 11.82 6.82
CA TYR A 634 17.16 13.13 7.44
C TYR A 634 16.54 13.00 8.83
N PHE A 635 17.01 13.80 9.77
CA PHE A 635 16.68 13.65 11.17
C PHE A 635 16.66 15.00 11.90
N THR A 636 15.56 15.32 12.57
CA THR A 636 15.36 16.58 13.31
C THR A 636 14.92 16.31 14.76
N ILE A 637 15.64 16.86 15.72
CA ILE A 637 15.26 16.91 17.14
C ILE A 637 14.83 18.33 17.45
N ASN A 638 13.54 18.56 17.67
CA ASN A 638 13.04 19.89 18.02
C ASN A 638 13.40 20.29 19.45
N SER A 639 13.34 21.59 19.73
CA SER A 639 13.48 22.11 21.10
C SER A 639 12.54 21.37 22.07
N GLY A 640 13.00 21.16 23.30
CA GLY A 640 12.24 20.41 24.31
C GLY A 640 12.16 18.88 24.10
N SER A 641 12.77 18.35 23.02
CA SER A 641 12.81 16.89 22.75
C SER A 641 14.18 16.31 23.11
N THR A 642 14.22 15.02 23.44
CA THR A 642 15.46 14.29 23.76
C THR A 642 15.57 13.02 22.93
N LEU A 643 16.72 12.79 22.30
CA LEU A 643 17.11 11.49 21.76
C LEU A 643 18.29 10.91 22.53
N ASP A 644 18.13 9.67 23.00
CA ASP A 644 19.17 8.88 23.63
C ASP A 644 19.77 7.85 22.66
N LEU A 645 21.07 7.99 22.37
CA LEU A 645 21.89 7.11 21.54
C LEU A 645 22.88 6.26 22.34
N ASN A 646 22.80 6.23 23.68
CA ASN A 646 23.82 5.63 24.53
C ASN A 646 24.25 4.23 24.05
N SER A 647 25.55 4.10 23.75
CA SER A 647 26.18 2.87 23.23
C SER A 647 25.52 2.31 21.96
N LYS A 648 24.95 3.16 21.10
CA LYS A 648 24.38 2.80 19.79
C LYS A 648 25.05 3.56 18.65
N ALA A 649 24.93 3.03 17.44
CA ALA A 649 25.35 3.67 16.21
C ALA A 649 24.16 4.26 15.45
N MET A 650 24.30 5.52 15.06
CA MET A 650 23.38 6.23 14.16
C MET A 650 24.11 6.51 12.84
N LYS A 651 23.66 5.89 11.75
CA LYS A 651 24.15 6.17 10.39
C LYS A 651 23.28 7.21 9.71
N ILE A 652 23.89 8.20 9.07
CA ILE A 652 23.19 9.32 8.44
C ILE A 652 23.48 9.33 6.94
N THR A 653 22.46 9.17 6.10
CA THR A 653 22.63 8.95 4.65
C THR A 653 22.13 10.09 3.77
N GLY A 654 21.36 11.05 4.31
CA GLY A 654 20.83 12.18 3.55
C GLY A 654 21.92 13.17 3.13
N SER A 655 21.73 13.88 2.03
CA SER A 655 22.67 14.88 1.52
C SER A 655 22.57 16.22 2.27
N GLY A 656 23.58 17.09 2.14
CA GLY A 656 23.54 18.44 2.67
C GLY A 656 23.65 18.50 4.20
N SER A 657 22.59 18.94 4.89
CA SER A 657 22.52 19.03 6.35
C SER A 657 21.52 18.01 6.90
N PRO A 658 21.87 16.72 6.94
CA PRO A 658 20.91 15.65 7.21
C PRO A 658 20.50 15.48 8.67
N LEU A 659 21.29 16.02 9.61
CA LEU A 659 20.95 16.03 11.03
C LEU A 659 20.50 17.44 11.39
N THR A 660 19.57 17.60 12.34
CA THR A 660 19.14 18.86 12.98
C THR A 660 18.84 18.60 14.45
N VAL A 661 19.40 19.39 15.36
CA VAL A 661 19.41 19.16 16.82
C VAL A 661 19.20 20.50 17.51
N ASN A 662 17.94 20.82 17.76
CA ASN A 662 17.50 21.97 18.54
C ASN A 662 17.15 21.57 19.99
N GLY A 663 16.96 20.28 20.24
CA GLY A 663 16.75 19.69 21.57
C GLY A 663 18.02 19.04 22.15
N ALA A 664 17.82 18.04 23.01
CA ALA A 664 18.91 17.29 23.64
C ALA A 664 19.25 16.01 22.86
N LEU A 665 20.55 15.75 22.69
CA LEU A 665 21.09 14.53 22.10
C LEU A 665 22.08 13.89 23.07
N ILE A 666 21.74 12.72 23.63
CA ILE A 666 22.59 11.98 24.56
C ILE A 666 23.41 10.97 23.77
N THR A 667 24.73 11.03 23.88
CA THR A 667 25.67 10.30 22.99
C THR A 667 26.66 9.41 23.73
N GLY A 668 26.49 9.13 25.03
CA GLY A 668 27.47 8.37 25.81
C GLY A 668 27.85 7.03 25.18
N GLY A 669 29.12 6.87 24.77
CA GLY A 669 29.61 5.67 24.09
C GLY A 669 29.01 5.42 22.69
N SER A 670 28.23 6.35 22.14
CA SER A 670 27.58 6.22 20.83
C SER A 670 28.53 6.52 19.68
N THR A 671 28.13 6.16 18.46
CA THR A 671 28.82 6.56 17.22
C THR A 671 27.85 7.23 16.26
N ILE A 672 28.20 8.43 15.79
CA ILE A 672 27.49 9.10 14.68
C ILE A 672 28.31 8.90 13.41
N GLU A 673 27.76 8.19 12.44
CA GLU A 673 28.42 7.87 11.17
C GLU A 673 27.77 8.65 10.03
N TYR A 674 28.52 9.53 9.38
CA TYR A 674 28.12 10.21 8.15
C TYR A 674 28.39 9.26 6.97
N ASN A 675 27.31 8.72 6.39
CA ASN A 675 27.34 7.60 5.45
C ASN A 675 26.51 7.86 4.18
N GLY A 676 26.48 9.12 3.72
CA GLY A 676 25.84 9.51 2.46
C GLY A 676 26.66 9.15 1.21
N THR A 677 26.07 9.38 0.04
CA THR A 677 26.77 9.30 -1.27
C THR A 677 27.02 10.68 -1.89
N ALA A 678 26.34 11.71 -1.41
CA ALA A 678 26.54 13.11 -1.77
C ALA A 678 27.13 13.86 -0.58
N ALA A 679 27.75 15.02 -0.84
CA ALA A 679 28.42 15.80 0.19
C ALA A 679 27.49 16.09 1.37
N GLN A 680 28.02 15.91 2.58
CA GLN A 680 27.31 16.17 3.83
C GLN A 680 28.02 17.28 4.60
N SER A 681 27.31 17.88 5.55
CA SER A 681 27.86 18.81 6.52
C SER A 681 27.48 18.39 7.92
N THR A 682 28.36 18.66 8.87
CA THR A 682 28.03 18.52 10.28
C THR A 682 27.02 19.60 10.69
N MET A 683 26.38 19.38 11.82
CA MET A 683 25.24 20.16 12.25
C MET A 683 25.51 21.54 12.88
N HIS A 684 24.45 22.36 12.86
CA HIS A 684 24.23 23.69 13.44
C HIS A 684 24.03 23.65 14.98
N SER A 685 25.09 23.92 15.74
CA SER A 685 25.19 24.14 17.20
C SER A 685 24.82 22.96 18.12
N GLY A 686 25.61 22.78 19.18
CA GLY A 686 25.20 22.00 20.37
C GLY A 686 25.43 20.48 20.39
N ILE A 687 25.90 19.84 19.30
CA ILE A 687 26.17 18.39 19.35
C ILE A 687 27.46 18.09 20.13
N SER A 688 27.33 17.27 21.16
CA SER A 688 28.46 16.62 21.84
C SER A 688 28.65 15.22 21.27
N TYR A 689 29.63 15.03 20.39
CA TYR A 689 29.95 13.70 19.85
C TYR A 689 30.66 12.84 20.90
N ALA A 690 30.38 11.53 20.95
CA ALA A 690 31.23 10.57 21.65
C ALA A 690 32.26 9.96 20.69
N ASN A 691 31.77 9.30 19.64
CA ASN A 691 32.56 8.86 18.49
C ASN A 691 31.94 9.40 17.19
N MET A 692 32.78 9.67 16.20
CA MET A 692 32.36 10.15 14.88
C MET A 692 33.05 9.32 13.80
N THR A 693 32.29 8.89 12.80
CA THR A 693 32.83 8.19 11.62
C THR A 693 32.45 8.91 10.35
N ILE A 694 33.40 9.10 9.45
CA ILE A 694 33.22 9.62 8.10
C ILE A 694 33.34 8.45 7.13
N ASN A 695 32.23 8.09 6.52
CA ASN A 695 32.10 7.00 5.57
C ASN A 695 31.24 7.44 4.39
N ASN A 696 31.54 8.62 3.85
CA ASN A 696 30.85 9.27 2.75
C ASN A 696 31.86 9.65 1.68
N PRO A 697 31.91 8.95 0.53
CA PRO A 697 32.87 9.21 -0.55
C PRO A 697 32.90 10.66 -1.07
N ALA A 698 31.80 11.41 -0.96
CA ALA A 698 31.73 12.80 -1.38
C ALA A 698 32.28 13.79 -0.32
N GLY A 699 32.66 13.29 0.85
CA GLY A 699 33.22 14.06 1.95
C GLY A 699 32.19 14.72 2.87
N VAL A 700 32.69 15.21 4.00
CA VAL A 700 31.90 15.87 5.04
C VAL A 700 32.55 17.19 5.44
N THR A 701 31.75 18.26 5.49
CA THR A 701 32.23 19.60 5.89
C THR A 701 31.83 19.93 7.32
N VAL A 702 32.79 20.34 8.15
CA VAL A 702 32.56 20.78 9.52
C VAL A 702 31.97 22.20 9.51
N THR A 703 30.96 22.43 10.33
CA THR A 703 30.26 23.73 10.41
C THR A 703 30.52 24.47 11.72
N GLN A 704 30.94 23.78 12.78
CA GLN A 704 31.26 24.37 14.08
C GLN A 704 32.41 23.66 14.78
N ASN A 705 33.00 24.32 15.78
CA ASN A 705 33.99 23.69 16.64
C ASN A 705 33.32 22.64 17.52
N PHE A 706 33.96 21.50 17.74
CA PHE A 706 33.47 20.49 18.68
C PHE A 706 34.62 19.74 19.34
N SER A 707 34.33 19.15 20.49
CA SER A 707 35.25 18.27 21.21
C SER A 707 34.80 16.82 21.08
N LEU A 708 35.75 15.90 21.05
CA LEU A 708 35.48 14.48 20.85
C LEU A 708 36.31 13.65 21.85
N PRO A 709 35.66 12.92 22.78
CA PRO A 709 36.34 12.09 23.78
C PRO A 709 36.74 10.69 23.27
N GLY A 710 36.14 10.21 22.17
CA GLY A 710 36.37 8.88 21.61
C GLY A 710 37.13 8.89 20.28
N LEU A 711 36.74 8.01 19.36
CA LEU A 711 37.36 7.87 18.04
C LEU A 711 36.72 8.82 17.01
N LEU A 712 37.56 9.57 16.31
CA LEU A 712 37.27 10.18 15.02
C LEU A 712 37.86 9.27 13.93
N ASN A 713 36.99 8.60 13.18
CA ASN A 713 37.40 7.61 12.18
C ASN A 713 37.08 8.10 10.76
N ILE A 714 38.09 8.24 9.90
CA ILE A 714 37.94 8.65 8.50
C ILE A 714 38.15 7.40 7.63
N VAL A 715 37.05 6.86 7.12
CA VAL A 715 37.01 5.59 6.38
C VAL A 715 36.93 5.82 4.88
N SER A 716 35.98 6.65 4.45
CA SER A 716 35.74 6.98 3.04
C SER A 716 35.28 8.42 2.91
N GLY A 717 35.95 9.17 2.03
CA GLY A 717 35.85 10.61 1.85
C GLY A 717 36.51 11.44 2.95
N ASP A 718 36.91 12.65 2.57
CA ASP A 718 37.62 13.57 3.47
C ASP A 718 36.69 14.27 4.46
N LEU A 719 37.26 14.69 5.59
CA LEU A 719 36.63 15.62 6.53
C LEU A 719 37.22 17.03 6.34
N GLU A 720 36.45 17.95 5.77
CA GLU A 720 36.86 19.34 5.55
C GLU A 720 36.58 20.18 6.80
N LEU A 721 37.62 20.77 7.39
CA LEU A 721 37.55 21.55 8.63
C LEU A 721 36.86 22.90 8.45
N ASN A 722 36.91 23.52 7.26
CA ASN A 722 36.20 24.77 6.96
C ASN A 722 36.41 25.87 8.03
N GLY A 723 37.67 26.07 8.46
CA GLY A 723 38.00 27.08 9.46
C GLY A 723 37.69 26.71 10.91
N LYS A 724 37.21 25.48 11.17
CA LYS A 724 36.80 25.02 12.50
C LYS A 724 37.88 24.20 13.20
N VAL A 725 37.69 24.05 14.50
CA VAL A 725 38.60 23.31 15.39
C VAL A 725 37.92 22.06 15.91
N ILE A 726 38.60 20.91 15.75
CA ILE A 726 38.22 19.65 16.38
C ILE A 726 39.18 19.40 17.54
N THR A 727 38.66 19.31 18.77
CA THR A 727 39.47 19.03 19.96
C THR A 727 39.33 17.56 20.37
N LEU A 728 40.38 16.77 20.21
CA LEU A 728 40.44 15.40 20.75
C LEU A 728 40.81 15.48 22.23
N LEU A 729 39.88 15.08 23.10
CA LEU A 729 40.07 15.09 24.56
C LEU A 729 41.04 13.98 25.01
N GLY A 730 41.25 13.81 26.31
CA GLY A 730 42.31 12.95 26.87
C GLY A 730 42.37 11.51 26.32
N SER A 731 41.20 10.90 26.07
CA SER A 731 41.07 9.56 25.46
C SER A 731 40.79 9.59 23.95
N GLY A 732 40.59 10.77 23.36
CA GLY A 732 40.18 10.90 21.97
C GLY A 732 41.26 10.43 20.99
N SER A 733 40.91 9.97 19.80
CA SER A 733 41.92 9.59 18.80
C SER A 733 41.42 9.81 17.38
N LEU A 734 42.37 9.97 16.45
CA LEU A 734 42.13 10.01 15.02
C LEU A 734 42.62 8.72 14.37
N SER A 735 41.79 8.16 13.49
CA SER A 735 42.14 7.09 12.56
C SER A 735 41.78 7.51 11.15
N GLU A 736 42.69 7.33 10.21
CA GLU A 736 42.52 7.71 8.80
C GLU A 736 42.90 6.54 7.90
N THR A 737 42.13 6.35 6.84
CA THR A 737 42.42 5.37 5.77
C THR A 737 43.16 6.09 4.65
N ALA A 738 44.10 5.43 3.96
CA ALA A 738 44.88 6.04 2.89
C ALA A 738 43.98 6.76 1.86
N GLY A 739 44.33 7.99 1.50
CA GLY A 739 43.58 8.84 0.58
C GLY A 739 42.29 9.46 1.16
N ASN A 740 41.95 9.22 2.43
CA ASN A 740 40.77 9.79 3.10
C ASN A 740 41.23 10.46 4.41
N THR A 741 41.34 11.78 4.37
CA THR A 741 42.01 12.54 5.44
C THR A 741 41.11 13.62 6.02
N VAL A 742 41.48 14.09 7.20
CA VAL A 742 41.06 15.43 7.61
C VAL A 742 41.84 16.45 6.77
N LYS A 743 41.17 17.50 6.29
CA LYS A 743 41.77 18.55 5.46
C LYS A 743 41.17 19.93 5.75
N GLY A 744 41.75 20.96 5.14
CA GLY A 744 41.17 22.30 5.10
C GLY A 744 42.19 23.44 5.12
N ASN A 745 41.96 24.45 4.27
CA ASN A 745 42.87 25.60 4.16
C ASN A 745 42.93 26.44 5.44
N THR A 746 41.90 26.35 6.28
CA THR A 746 41.79 27.01 7.58
C THR A 746 41.18 26.04 8.60
N GLY A 747 41.44 26.25 9.89
CA GLY A 747 41.06 25.30 10.96
C GLY A 747 42.19 24.31 11.30
N TYR A 748 42.00 23.53 12.35
CA TYR A 748 42.96 22.51 12.79
C TYR A 748 42.32 21.49 13.75
N ILE A 749 42.93 20.30 13.84
CA ILE A 749 42.66 19.33 14.91
C ILE A 749 43.66 19.56 16.03
N THR A 750 43.23 19.51 17.30
CA THR A 750 44.11 19.71 18.46
C THR A 750 43.87 18.69 19.56
N THR A 751 44.89 18.45 20.37
CA THR A 751 44.81 17.72 21.64
C THR A 751 45.83 18.29 22.62
N THR A 752 45.52 18.22 23.91
CA THR A 752 46.45 18.57 24.99
C THR A 752 46.57 17.38 25.93
N ARG A 753 47.79 16.88 26.13
CA ARG A 753 48.05 15.65 26.90
C ARG A 753 49.26 15.80 27.80
N SER A 754 49.25 15.11 28.93
CA SER A 754 50.47 14.89 29.70
C SER A 754 51.32 13.85 28.98
N ILE A 755 52.54 14.22 28.58
CA ILE A 755 53.46 13.35 27.85
C ILE A 755 54.76 13.27 28.63
N ASN A 756 55.09 12.08 29.14
CA ASN A 756 56.32 11.82 29.87
C ASN A 756 57.09 10.68 29.20
N ALA A 757 58.33 10.96 28.78
CA ALA A 757 59.22 10.00 28.11
C ALA A 757 58.51 9.21 26.98
N PRO A 758 58.00 9.89 25.93
CA PRO A 758 57.25 9.24 24.88
C PRO A 758 58.10 8.16 24.19
N ASN A 759 57.52 6.99 23.90
CA ASN A 759 58.19 5.89 23.21
C ASN A 759 57.34 5.45 22.02
N ALA A 760 57.77 5.79 20.80
CA ALA A 760 57.01 5.60 19.57
C ALA A 760 55.54 6.05 19.68
N LEU A 761 55.28 7.12 20.44
CA LEU A 761 53.93 7.57 20.74
C LEU A 761 53.35 8.40 19.59
N ASN A 762 52.31 7.90 18.91
CA ASN A 762 51.52 8.69 17.98
C ASN A 762 50.47 9.50 18.74
N ILE A 763 50.71 10.80 18.92
CA ILE A 763 49.91 11.63 19.82
C ILE A 763 48.48 11.78 19.28
N ALA A 764 47.52 11.15 19.97
CA ALA A 764 46.11 11.07 19.58
C ALA A 764 45.86 10.55 18.15
N GLY A 765 46.82 9.84 17.55
CA GLY A 765 46.69 9.40 16.16
C GLY A 765 46.95 10.51 15.11
N LEU A 766 47.36 11.72 15.50
CA LEU A 766 47.48 12.88 14.60
C LEU A 766 48.59 12.73 13.54
N GLY A 767 49.49 11.75 13.68
CA GLY A 767 50.53 11.41 12.69
C GLY A 767 51.94 11.89 13.04
N ALA A 768 52.13 12.57 14.17
CA ALA A 768 53.45 12.84 14.75
C ALA A 768 53.78 11.75 15.77
N VAL A 769 54.75 10.88 15.44
CA VAL A 769 55.20 9.80 16.33
C VAL A 769 56.50 10.20 17.01
N ILE A 770 56.48 10.34 18.33
CA ILE A 770 57.62 10.88 19.10
C ILE A 770 58.24 9.80 19.98
N THR A 771 59.58 9.77 20.00
CA THR A 771 60.39 8.98 20.93
C THR A 771 61.40 9.90 21.63
N SER A 772 61.39 9.95 22.97
CA SER A 772 62.34 10.72 23.79
C SER A 772 62.33 10.17 25.22
N SER A 773 63.47 10.23 25.90
CA SER A 773 63.55 9.96 27.34
C SER A 773 63.14 11.15 28.21
N ALA A 774 62.96 12.35 27.63
CA ALA A 774 62.61 13.57 28.36
C ALA A 774 61.11 13.62 28.71
N ASN A 775 60.80 14.24 29.85
CA ASN A 775 59.43 14.57 30.22
C ASN A 775 59.00 15.86 29.53
N PHE A 776 57.95 15.82 28.71
CA PHE A 776 57.45 16.98 27.96
C PHE A 776 56.47 17.82 28.79
N GLY A 777 55.91 17.26 29.88
CA GLY A 777 54.87 17.91 30.67
C GLY A 777 53.52 17.93 29.95
N LEU A 778 52.68 18.93 30.22
CA LEU A 778 51.48 19.14 29.42
C LEU A 778 51.91 19.62 28.03
N THR A 779 51.46 18.93 26.99
CA THR A 779 51.88 19.18 25.61
C THR A 779 50.65 19.40 24.75
N GLU A 780 50.57 20.58 24.14
CA GLU A 780 49.60 20.86 23.08
C GLU A 780 50.15 20.37 21.74
N VAL A 781 49.32 19.64 20.99
CA VAL A 781 49.62 19.24 19.61
C VAL A 781 48.46 19.65 18.71
N ARG A 782 48.75 20.53 17.74
CA ARG A 782 47.82 20.91 16.68
C ARG A 782 48.29 20.34 15.35
N ARG A 783 47.38 19.79 14.56
CA ARG A 783 47.56 19.45 13.15
C ARG A 783 46.68 20.35 12.31
N GLY A 784 47.29 21.14 11.43
CA GLY A 784 46.59 21.96 10.44
C GLY A 784 47.01 21.56 9.03
N HIS A 785 46.25 22.03 8.04
CA HIS A 785 46.38 21.58 6.64
C HIS A 785 46.67 22.71 5.65
N THR A 786 46.81 23.93 6.14
CA THR A 786 47.23 25.08 5.35
C THR A 786 48.65 24.89 4.81
N ILE A 787 48.84 25.08 3.51
CA ILE A 787 50.15 25.13 2.86
C ILE A 787 50.99 26.25 3.49
N GLN A 788 52.24 25.95 3.83
CA GLN A 788 53.19 26.91 4.39
C GLN A 788 54.12 27.43 3.29
N THR A 789 54.52 28.71 3.39
CA THR A 789 55.55 29.29 2.51
C THR A 789 56.92 29.02 3.09
N THR A 790 57.78 28.33 2.34
CA THR A 790 59.10 27.90 2.82
C THR A 790 60.21 28.35 1.86
N PRO A 791 61.49 28.35 2.27
CA PRO A 791 62.62 28.72 1.41
C PRO A 791 62.68 27.94 0.08
N GLY A 792 62.30 26.66 0.11
CA GLY A 792 62.28 25.79 -1.08
C GLY A 792 60.97 25.84 -1.88
N GLY A 793 60.01 26.70 -1.53
CA GLY A 793 58.68 26.78 -2.16
C GLY A 793 57.53 26.40 -1.20
N PRO A 794 56.31 26.17 -1.72
CA PRO A 794 55.17 25.77 -0.88
C PRO A 794 55.39 24.39 -0.25
N SER A 795 54.96 24.22 1.00
CA SER A 795 55.03 22.94 1.74
C SER A 795 53.94 21.95 1.30
N ILE A 796 53.95 20.74 1.89
CA ILE A 796 52.78 19.84 1.86
C ILE A 796 51.58 20.47 2.60
N ARG A 797 50.38 19.90 2.42
CA ARG A 797 49.12 20.31 3.08
C ARG A 797 48.99 19.77 4.51
N ARG A 798 50.07 19.80 5.28
CA ARG A 798 50.09 19.39 6.68
C ARG A 798 51.18 20.13 7.45
N TYR A 799 50.84 20.69 8.59
CA TYR A 799 51.79 21.18 9.57
C TYR A 799 51.38 20.75 10.98
N TYR A 800 52.36 20.59 11.85
CA TYR A 800 52.16 20.43 13.28
C TYR A 800 52.58 21.69 14.03
N VAL A 801 51.88 22.01 15.11
CA VAL A 801 52.38 22.88 16.18
C VAL A 801 52.44 22.02 17.43
N ILE A 802 53.65 21.76 17.92
CA ILE A 802 53.88 20.94 19.12
C ILE A 802 54.49 21.87 20.17
N ARG A 803 53.81 22.01 21.31
CA ARG A 803 54.20 22.91 22.41
C ARG A 803 54.19 22.14 23.74
N PRO A 804 55.31 21.50 24.09
CA PRO A 804 55.55 20.97 25.43
C PRO A 804 55.72 22.09 26.46
N ASP A 805 55.33 21.84 27.72
CA ASP A 805 55.70 22.70 28.85
C ASP A 805 57.22 22.70 29.07
N ASN A 806 57.84 21.54 28.98
CA ASN A 806 59.29 21.40 28.98
C ASN A 806 59.76 21.21 27.53
N ASN A 807 60.33 22.27 26.93
CA ASN A 807 60.66 22.32 25.51
C ASN A 807 62.13 22.67 25.23
N SER A 808 63.05 22.09 26.01
CA SER A 808 64.49 22.26 25.79
C SER A 808 65.23 20.97 26.12
N GLY A 809 66.32 20.69 25.38
CA GLY A 809 67.15 19.50 25.59
C GLY A 809 66.41 18.17 25.40
N LEU A 810 65.36 18.13 24.57
CA LEU A 810 64.48 16.97 24.46
C LEU A 810 65.13 15.74 23.83
N ASN A 811 66.18 15.92 23.01
CA ASN A 811 66.83 14.86 22.24
C ASN A 811 65.82 13.87 21.60
N ALA A 812 64.74 14.41 21.04
CA ALA A 812 63.62 13.61 20.56
C ALA A 812 63.86 13.11 19.13
N THR A 813 63.32 11.94 18.84
CA THR A 813 63.10 11.45 17.47
C THR A 813 61.63 11.66 17.11
N CYS A 814 61.37 12.33 15.99
CA CYS A 814 60.03 12.53 15.46
C CYS A 814 59.92 11.84 14.09
N VAL A 815 58.91 10.97 13.95
CA VAL A 815 58.47 10.45 12.66
C VAL A 815 57.23 11.23 12.25
N PHE A 816 57.38 12.06 11.23
CA PHE A 816 56.29 12.82 10.61
C PHE A 816 55.63 11.93 9.55
N LYS A 817 54.39 11.49 9.80
CA LYS A 817 53.58 10.75 8.82
C LYS A 817 52.83 11.72 7.91
N TYR A 818 52.68 11.35 6.64
CA TYR A 818 51.87 12.09 5.65
C TYR A 818 51.02 11.12 4.82
N ASP A 819 50.01 11.65 4.14
CA ASP A 819 49.25 10.93 3.12
C ASP A 819 49.61 11.44 1.72
N GLU A 820 49.50 10.60 0.70
CA GLU A 820 49.79 10.96 -0.71
C GLU A 820 48.97 12.18 -1.18
N SER A 821 47.72 12.28 -0.74
CA SER A 821 46.82 13.38 -1.10
C SER A 821 47.29 14.75 -0.60
N GLU A 822 48.22 14.79 0.35
CA GLU A 822 48.71 16.00 0.99
C GLU A 822 49.99 16.56 0.37
N LEU A 823 50.66 15.83 -0.53
CA LEU A 823 52.00 16.18 -1.02
C LEU A 823 52.12 17.52 -1.73
N ASN A 824 51.01 18.10 -2.18
CA ASN A 824 51.01 19.38 -2.89
C ASN A 824 51.95 19.38 -4.11
N SER A 825 51.98 18.25 -4.83
CA SER A 825 52.84 18.02 -6.01
C SER A 825 54.35 18.02 -5.73
N ILE A 826 54.76 17.94 -4.47
CA ILE A 826 56.17 17.75 -4.09
C ILE A 826 56.50 16.27 -4.24
N ASN A 827 57.64 15.95 -4.86
CA ASN A 827 58.13 14.58 -4.92
C ASN A 827 58.49 14.11 -3.50
N GLU A 828 57.99 12.96 -3.07
CA GLU A 828 58.23 12.46 -1.72
C GLU A 828 59.71 12.35 -1.36
N SER A 829 60.53 11.92 -2.32
CA SER A 829 61.97 11.72 -2.10
C SER A 829 62.73 13.00 -1.75
N SER A 830 62.17 14.18 -2.04
CA SER A 830 62.75 15.48 -1.72
C SER A 830 62.18 16.12 -0.45
N LEU A 831 61.30 15.42 0.27
CA LEU A 831 60.71 15.94 1.52
C LEU A 831 61.75 16.04 2.65
N LYS A 832 61.76 17.20 3.29
CA LYS A 832 62.52 17.47 4.53
C LYS A 832 61.60 18.10 5.56
N MET A 833 61.86 17.84 6.85
CA MET A 833 61.09 18.42 7.94
C MET A 833 61.63 19.80 8.29
N LEU A 834 60.82 20.82 8.03
CA LEU A 834 61.16 22.23 8.23
C LEU A 834 60.63 22.71 9.58
N LYS A 835 61.30 23.68 10.20
CA LYS A 835 60.93 24.23 11.51
C LYS A 835 60.69 25.73 11.43
N SER A 836 59.63 26.23 12.06
CA SER A 836 59.37 27.65 12.24
C SER A 836 59.14 27.98 13.71
N THR A 837 59.88 28.98 14.19
CA THR A 837 59.77 29.52 15.56
C THR A 837 58.89 30.77 15.64
N ASN A 838 58.48 31.33 14.50
CA ASN A 838 57.70 32.57 14.41
C ASN A 838 56.33 32.35 13.75
N ALA A 839 55.64 31.28 14.16
CA ALA A 839 54.28 30.95 13.73
C ALA A 839 54.09 30.81 12.20
N GLY A 840 55.13 30.31 11.51
CA GLY A 840 55.08 30.01 10.08
C GLY A 840 55.47 31.16 9.16
N SER A 841 55.90 32.31 9.71
CA SER A 841 56.35 33.44 8.89
C SER A 841 57.65 33.15 8.14
N THR A 842 58.61 32.48 8.79
CA THR A 842 59.83 31.96 8.17
C THR A 842 60.11 30.54 8.63
N TYR A 843 60.74 29.76 7.76
CA TYR A 843 61.15 28.38 8.06
C TYR A 843 62.67 28.24 7.96
N LEU A 844 63.24 27.57 8.97
CA LEU A 844 64.58 27.03 8.91
C LEU A 844 64.53 25.71 8.14
N VAL A 845 65.49 25.54 7.23
CA VAL A 845 65.71 24.24 6.57
C VAL A 845 66.06 23.22 7.66
N GLY A 846 65.38 22.09 7.64
CA GLY A 846 65.68 20.96 8.53
C GLY A 846 65.96 19.70 7.72
N GLY A 847 66.27 18.62 8.42
CA GLY A 847 66.68 17.36 7.81
C GLY A 847 65.57 16.31 7.78
N GLY A 848 66.01 15.06 7.60
CA GLY A 848 65.19 13.88 7.79
C GLY A 848 65.44 12.79 6.77
N THR A 849 65.22 11.55 7.20
CA THR A 849 65.24 10.37 6.35
C THR A 849 63.83 10.08 5.86
N VAL A 850 63.62 10.16 4.55
CA VAL A 850 62.35 9.84 3.89
C VAL A 850 62.21 8.32 3.74
N ASN A 851 61.01 7.82 4.02
CA ASN A 851 60.58 6.48 3.63
C ASN A 851 59.25 6.60 2.87
N THR A 852 59.31 6.46 1.55
CA THR A 852 58.17 6.59 0.62
C THR A 852 57.28 5.36 0.56
N THR A 853 57.63 4.27 1.26
CA THR A 853 56.75 3.10 1.37
C THR A 853 55.84 3.22 2.58
N LEU A 854 56.35 3.84 3.66
CA LEU A 854 55.60 4.07 4.90
C LEU A 854 55.03 5.49 5.00
N ASN A 855 55.30 6.34 4.01
CA ASN A 855 54.92 7.74 3.92
C ASN A 855 55.33 8.52 5.17
N THR A 856 56.63 8.47 5.47
CA THR A 856 57.20 9.10 6.67
C THR A 856 58.49 9.85 6.40
N VAL A 857 58.73 10.91 7.19
CA VAL A 857 60.03 11.57 7.33
C VAL A 857 60.47 11.49 8.80
N THR A 858 61.63 10.89 9.04
CA THR A 858 62.17 10.71 10.40
C THR A 858 63.30 11.69 10.67
N VAL A 859 63.20 12.44 11.78
CA VAL A 859 64.26 13.34 12.27
C VAL A 859 64.62 12.98 13.70
N THR A 860 65.92 12.86 13.97
CA THR A 860 66.48 12.56 15.30
C THR A 860 67.07 13.81 15.95
N ALA A 861 67.38 13.73 17.25
CA ALA A 861 68.07 14.79 18.00
C ALA A 861 67.36 16.16 18.00
N ILE A 862 66.04 16.17 18.00
CA ILE A 862 65.23 17.40 18.14
C ILE A 862 65.28 17.86 19.59
N ASN A 863 65.91 19.01 19.85
CA ASN A 863 66.05 19.55 21.21
C ASN A 863 64.86 20.40 21.68
N ASP A 864 64.08 20.94 20.75
CA ASP A 864 62.89 21.72 21.03
C ASP A 864 61.92 21.68 19.83
N PHE A 865 60.64 21.53 20.12
CA PHE A 865 59.56 21.54 19.13
C PHE A 865 58.97 22.94 18.93
N ALA A 866 58.46 23.20 17.73
CA ALA A 866 57.74 24.43 17.41
C ALA A 866 56.66 24.13 16.36
N ARG A 867 56.51 25.00 15.34
CA ARG A 867 55.75 24.64 14.14
C ARG A 867 56.66 23.85 13.20
N HIS A 868 56.16 22.73 12.69
CA HIS A 868 56.86 21.89 11.73
C HIS A 868 55.99 21.55 10.53
N THR A 869 56.58 21.47 9.35
CA THR A 869 55.93 21.05 8.08
C THR A 869 56.92 20.25 7.25
N LEU A 870 56.47 19.60 6.17
CA LEU A 870 57.37 19.00 5.18
C LEU A 870 57.40 19.84 3.89
N GLY A 871 58.58 20.00 3.30
CA GLY A 871 58.75 20.72 2.03
C GLY A 871 60.11 20.43 1.40
N LEU A 872 60.43 21.14 0.32
CA LEU A 872 61.74 21.05 -0.32
C LEU A 872 62.83 21.64 0.59
N GLY A 873 63.85 20.83 0.91
CA GLY A 873 65.01 21.28 1.66
C GLY A 873 66.09 21.86 0.76
N LEU A 874 65.88 23.07 0.23
CA LEU A 874 66.87 23.77 -0.60
C LEU A 874 67.65 24.79 0.25
N ALA A 875 68.98 24.62 0.33
CA ALA A 875 69.88 25.51 1.07
C ALA A 875 70.20 26.82 0.31
N ILE A 876 70.05 27.95 1.01
CA ILE A 876 70.45 29.28 0.53
C ILE A 876 71.91 29.53 0.91
N ALA A 877 72.73 29.96 -0.04
CA ALA A 877 74.08 30.44 0.20
C ALA A 877 74.09 31.98 0.33
N ASN A 878 74.58 32.48 1.46
CA ASN A 878 74.72 33.91 1.74
C ASN A 878 76.19 34.32 1.60
N ILE A 879 76.51 35.10 0.56
CA ILE A 879 77.87 35.56 0.30
C ILE A 879 77.95 37.06 0.60
N ILE A 880 78.82 37.45 1.53
CA ILE A 880 78.99 38.84 1.95
C ILE A 880 80.23 39.41 1.29
N ALA A 881 80.06 40.48 0.52
CA ALA A 881 81.13 41.14 -0.22
C ALA A 881 80.78 42.60 -0.53
N ALA A 882 81.80 43.40 -0.80
CA ALA A 882 81.63 44.79 -1.20
C ALA A 882 82.63 45.13 -2.32
N PRO A 883 82.15 45.58 -3.50
CA PRO A 883 83.00 46.19 -4.52
C PRO A 883 83.64 47.47 -3.98
N GLU A 884 84.93 47.68 -4.26
CA GLU A 884 85.69 48.78 -3.72
C GLU A 884 85.04 50.13 -3.97
N GLY A 885 84.73 50.45 -5.23
CA GLY A 885 84.22 51.76 -5.60
C GLY A 885 82.86 52.06 -4.98
N PHE A 886 82.00 51.06 -4.84
CA PHE A 886 80.64 51.24 -4.30
C PHE A 886 80.61 51.34 -2.77
N TYR A 887 81.67 50.94 -2.06
CA TYR A 887 81.65 50.94 -0.60
C TYR A 887 81.94 52.32 0.00
N ASN A 888 80.94 52.89 0.68
CA ASN A 888 81.07 54.16 1.40
C ASN A 888 81.47 53.92 2.87
N THR A 889 82.64 54.42 3.26
CA THR A 889 83.22 54.21 4.59
C THR A 889 82.49 54.94 5.72
N THR A 890 81.79 56.04 5.41
CA THR A 890 81.02 56.83 6.39
C THR A 890 79.70 56.16 6.74
N THR A 891 78.96 55.69 5.73
CA THR A 891 77.65 55.05 5.95
C THR A 891 77.78 53.54 6.21
N GLN A 892 78.95 52.95 5.94
CA GLN A 892 79.21 51.50 5.96
C GLN A 892 78.28 50.68 5.05
N ARG A 893 77.81 51.30 3.97
CA ARG A 893 76.85 50.75 3.01
C ARG A 893 77.39 50.85 1.59
N LEU A 894 76.79 50.09 0.67
CA LEU A 894 77.00 50.32 -0.75
C LEU A 894 76.21 51.56 -1.21
N THR A 895 76.85 52.43 -2.01
CA THR A 895 76.23 53.59 -2.67
C THR A 895 75.14 53.17 -3.64
N VAL A 896 75.35 52.04 -4.33
CA VAL A 896 74.39 51.43 -5.25
C VAL A 896 74.28 49.92 -4.99
N ARG A 897 73.07 49.38 -5.16
CA ARG A 897 72.82 47.94 -5.17
C ARG A 897 73.08 47.41 -6.58
N ASP A 898 73.92 46.39 -6.71
CA ASP A 898 74.29 45.88 -8.02
C ASP A 898 74.38 44.35 -8.06
N THR A 899 74.31 43.80 -9.27
CA THR A 899 74.30 42.38 -9.55
C THR A 899 75.70 41.81 -9.48
N VAL A 900 75.88 40.80 -8.64
CA VAL A 900 77.06 39.92 -8.63
C VAL A 900 76.69 38.55 -9.16
N ARG A 901 77.66 37.89 -9.79
CA ARG A 901 77.58 36.47 -10.14
C ARG A 901 78.43 35.69 -9.15
N ILE A 902 77.81 34.75 -8.45
CA ILE A 902 78.48 33.80 -7.57
C ILE A 902 78.60 32.47 -8.29
N GLN A 903 79.77 31.84 -8.19
CA GLN A 903 80.01 30.50 -8.72
C GLN A 903 80.52 29.58 -7.61
N LEU A 904 80.11 28.32 -7.67
CA LEU A 904 80.79 27.23 -6.98
C LEU A 904 81.72 26.55 -7.98
N ARG A 905 82.99 26.39 -7.62
CA ARG A 905 83.99 25.70 -8.44
C ARG A 905 84.59 24.53 -7.69
N ASN A 906 84.94 23.47 -8.41
CA ASN A 906 85.56 22.28 -7.82
C ASN A 906 86.75 22.65 -6.92
N ALA A 907 86.99 21.90 -5.85
CA ALA A 907 88.14 22.10 -4.95
C ALA A 907 89.48 21.63 -5.55
N THR A 908 89.46 20.96 -6.72
CA THR A 908 90.65 20.38 -7.37
C THR A 908 90.77 20.87 -8.81
N SER A 909 92.00 21.08 -9.27
CA SER A 909 92.32 21.42 -10.66
C SER A 909 91.64 20.42 -11.64
N PRO A 910 90.98 20.87 -12.73
CA PRO A 910 91.02 22.20 -13.33
C PRO A 910 89.98 23.21 -12.79
N TYR A 911 89.45 23.01 -11.57
CA TYR A 911 88.54 23.93 -10.89
C TYR A 911 87.31 24.35 -11.73
N ALA A 912 86.71 23.36 -12.42
CA ALA A 912 85.53 23.56 -13.26
C ALA A 912 84.37 24.17 -12.46
N ILE A 913 83.55 24.99 -13.15
CA ILE A 913 82.32 25.55 -12.58
C ILE A 913 81.33 24.41 -12.35
N VAL A 914 80.88 24.27 -11.11
CA VAL A 914 79.89 23.28 -10.69
C VAL A 914 78.49 23.86 -10.81
N ASP A 915 78.30 25.09 -10.33
CA ASP A 915 77.05 25.82 -10.49
C ASP A 915 77.28 27.34 -10.44
N THR A 916 76.31 28.10 -10.94
CA THR A 916 76.37 29.56 -10.97
C THR A 916 75.02 30.19 -10.67
N ALA A 917 75.03 31.27 -9.91
CA ALA A 917 73.84 32.06 -9.61
C ALA A 917 74.15 33.56 -9.66
N LYS A 918 73.13 34.37 -9.94
CA LYS A 918 73.20 35.83 -9.84
C LYS A 918 72.38 36.28 -8.64
N ALA A 919 72.86 37.31 -7.94
CA ALA A 919 72.10 38.00 -6.91
C ALA A 919 72.49 39.48 -6.86
N ILE A 920 71.61 40.30 -6.30
CA ILE A 920 71.89 41.71 -6.04
C ILE A 920 72.50 41.80 -4.63
N LEU A 921 73.60 42.52 -4.48
CA LEU A 921 74.16 42.83 -3.16
C LEU A 921 73.23 43.80 -2.41
N ASP A 922 72.78 43.40 -1.22
CA ASP A 922 72.02 44.31 -0.36
C ASP A 922 72.93 45.41 0.20
N SER A 923 72.52 46.66 0.01
CA SER A 923 73.29 47.85 0.43
C SER A 923 73.62 47.91 1.93
N ALA A 924 72.82 47.29 2.80
CA ALA A 924 72.97 47.38 4.25
C ALA A 924 73.83 46.23 4.80
N THR A 925 73.47 45.01 4.39
CA THR A 925 74.06 43.77 4.90
C THR A 925 75.24 43.30 4.07
N LEU A 926 75.50 43.93 2.91
CA LEU A 926 76.52 43.55 1.93
C LEU A 926 76.37 42.10 1.42
N THR A 927 75.18 41.52 1.61
CA THR A 927 74.93 40.09 1.38
C THR A 927 74.25 39.89 0.03
N ALA A 928 74.77 38.95 -0.75
CA ALA A 928 74.14 38.34 -1.91
C ALA A 928 73.66 36.93 -1.52
N SER A 929 72.34 36.74 -1.46
CA SER A 929 71.72 35.44 -1.19
C SER A 929 71.41 34.72 -2.50
N VAL A 930 72.01 33.55 -2.71
CA VAL A 930 71.87 32.75 -3.93
C VAL A 930 71.44 31.32 -3.63
N LEU A 931 70.74 30.72 -4.59
CA LEU A 931 70.42 29.29 -4.61
C LEU A 931 71.22 28.64 -5.73
N PHE A 932 71.93 27.57 -5.41
CA PHE A 932 72.59 26.71 -6.39
C PHE A 932 71.68 25.51 -6.64
N LEU A 933 71.05 25.46 -7.82
CA LEU A 933 70.04 24.46 -8.17
C LEU A 933 70.65 23.11 -8.55
N ASN A 934 71.91 23.11 -8.99
CA ASN A 934 72.56 21.95 -9.60
C ASN A 934 73.79 21.46 -8.83
N ALA A 935 74.23 22.20 -7.80
CA ALA A 935 75.40 21.82 -7.01
C ALA A 935 75.09 20.66 -6.05
N PRO A 936 75.81 19.52 -6.12
CA PRO A 936 75.68 18.46 -5.12
C PRO A 936 76.42 18.83 -3.82
N ASN A 937 76.18 18.07 -2.74
CA ASN A 937 76.94 18.20 -1.49
C ASN A 937 78.44 18.03 -1.76
N GLY A 938 79.25 18.97 -1.31
CA GLY A 938 80.68 18.95 -1.59
C GLY A 938 81.41 20.16 -1.01
N SER A 939 82.71 20.24 -1.27
CA SER A 939 83.54 21.38 -0.90
C SER A 939 83.97 22.11 -2.17
N TYR A 940 83.68 23.41 -2.25
CA TYR A 940 83.86 24.21 -3.48
C TYR A 940 84.48 25.56 -3.18
N TYR A 941 85.31 26.07 -4.08
CA TYR A 941 85.67 27.49 -4.03
C TYR A 941 84.44 28.35 -4.34
N VAL A 942 84.21 29.36 -3.52
CA VAL A 942 83.20 30.39 -3.76
C VAL A 942 83.87 31.51 -4.53
N VAL A 943 83.39 31.76 -5.75
CA VAL A 943 83.91 32.82 -6.61
C VAL A 943 82.86 33.90 -6.76
N ILE A 944 83.26 35.15 -6.58
CA ILE A 944 82.42 36.32 -6.81
C ILE A 944 82.97 37.11 -8.00
N LYS A 945 82.07 37.44 -8.93
CA LYS A 945 82.33 38.30 -10.07
C LYS A 945 81.36 39.47 -10.06
N HIS A 946 81.89 40.66 -10.33
CA HIS A 946 81.13 41.89 -10.49
C HIS A 946 81.59 42.62 -11.75
N ARG A 947 80.76 43.48 -12.33
CA ARG A 947 80.95 44.01 -13.70
C ARG A 947 82.24 44.83 -13.89
N ASN A 948 82.79 45.38 -12.81
CA ASN A 948 83.88 46.34 -12.85
C ASN A 948 84.98 46.04 -11.82
N SER A 949 85.01 44.82 -11.29
CA SER A 949 85.87 44.42 -10.18
C SER A 949 86.56 43.09 -10.48
N ILE A 950 87.70 42.87 -9.81
CA ILE A 950 88.51 41.67 -10.01
C ILE A 950 87.75 40.42 -9.54
N GLU A 951 87.82 39.35 -10.35
CA GLU A 951 87.29 38.05 -9.96
C GLU A 951 88.00 37.55 -8.69
N THR A 952 87.24 37.32 -7.62
CA THR A 952 87.79 36.98 -6.31
C THR A 952 87.30 35.61 -5.83
N TRP A 953 88.23 34.78 -5.37
CA TRP A 953 87.98 33.42 -4.92
C TRP A 953 88.12 33.32 -3.39
N SER A 954 87.32 32.45 -2.75
CA SER A 954 87.49 32.14 -1.32
C SER A 954 88.89 31.58 -1.03
N LYS A 955 89.46 31.88 0.15
CA LYS A 955 90.80 31.41 0.54
C LYS A 955 90.95 29.90 0.48
N THR A 956 89.90 29.19 0.90
CA THR A 956 89.81 27.73 0.86
C THR A 956 88.47 27.32 0.24
N PRO A 957 88.34 26.07 -0.24
CA PRO A 957 87.04 25.49 -0.55
C PRO A 957 86.12 25.56 0.68
N GLN A 958 84.86 25.92 0.46
CA GLN A 958 83.80 25.99 1.45
C GLN A 958 82.86 24.81 1.28
N VAL A 959 82.40 24.26 2.39
CA VAL A 959 81.42 23.16 2.37
C VAL A 959 80.07 23.72 1.94
N TYR A 960 79.58 23.25 0.80
CA TYR A 960 78.21 23.44 0.38
C TYR A 960 77.44 22.15 0.63
N ASN A 961 76.36 22.26 1.38
CA ASN A 961 75.41 21.18 1.59
C ASN A 961 74.04 21.67 1.13
N THR A 962 73.38 20.91 0.26
CA THR A 962 71.99 21.12 -0.16
C THR A 962 71.03 21.23 1.03
N GLU A 963 71.40 20.72 2.20
CA GLU A 963 70.62 20.72 3.45
C GLU A 963 71.05 21.75 4.50
N ALA A 964 72.12 22.54 4.27
CA ALA A 964 72.59 23.54 5.24
C ALA A 964 73.04 24.85 4.56
N SER A 965 72.65 25.97 5.16
CA SER A 965 73.00 27.30 4.64
C SER A 965 74.52 27.50 4.57
N LEU A 966 75.04 27.83 3.40
CA LEU A 966 76.43 28.27 3.25
C LEU A 966 76.51 29.77 3.59
N LEU A 967 77.44 30.17 4.47
CA LEU A 967 77.73 31.56 4.77
C LEU A 967 79.22 31.81 4.54
N TYR A 968 79.56 32.74 3.65
CA TYR A 968 80.96 33.15 3.42
C TYR A 968 81.08 34.67 3.36
N ASN A 969 82.07 35.23 4.07
CA ASN A 969 82.19 36.68 4.23
C ASN A 969 83.59 37.19 3.88
N PHE A 970 83.71 37.74 2.67
CA PHE A 970 84.95 38.33 2.14
C PHE A 970 85.39 39.58 2.93
N THR A 971 84.48 40.25 3.66
CA THR A 971 84.74 41.58 4.22
C THR A 971 85.46 41.58 5.58
N THR A 972 85.69 40.39 6.17
CA THR A 972 86.17 40.26 7.56
C THR A 972 87.69 40.32 7.71
N ALA A 973 88.45 39.78 6.76
CA ALA A 973 89.91 39.78 6.76
C ALA A 973 90.45 39.67 5.33
N GLN A 974 91.67 40.14 5.09
CA GLN A 974 92.36 39.96 3.81
C GLN A 974 92.47 38.48 3.42
N ALA A 975 92.74 37.64 4.43
CA ALA A 975 92.85 36.19 4.30
C ALA A 975 91.54 35.46 4.00
N GLN A 976 90.46 36.17 3.69
CA GLN A 976 89.22 35.59 3.14
C GLN A 976 89.26 35.44 1.61
N ALA A 977 90.24 36.03 0.92
CA ALA A 977 90.45 35.78 -0.50
C ALA A 977 91.68 34.90 -0.75
N PHE A 978 91.62 34.09 -1.80
CA PHE A 978 92.80 33.36 -2.27
C PHE A 978 93.91 34.36 -2.65
N GLY A 979 95.16 34.05 -2.27
CA GLY A 979 96.28 34.97 -2.45
C GLY A 979 96.21 36.29 -1.67
N ASP A 980 95.29 36.43 -0.70
CA ASP A 980 95.10 37.66 0.09
C ASP A 980 94.70 38.87 -0.80
N ASN A 981 93.96 38.59 -1.88
CA ASN A 981 93.62 39.53 -2.96
C ASN A 981 92.41 40.44 -2.65
N LEU A 982 92.46 41.20 -1.55
CA LEU A 982 91.43 42.17 -1.15
C LEU A 982 92.05 43.48 -0.64
N LYS A 983 91.36 44.60 -0.82
CA LYS A 983 91.78 45.92 -0.35
C LYS A 983 91.16 46.25 0.99
N LEU A 984 91.93 46.81 1.94
CA LEU A 984 91.34 47.41 3.14
C LEU A 984 90.81 48.81 2.80
N LYS A 985 89.49 49.03 2.92
CA LYS A 985 88.86 50.34 2.74
C LYS A 985 88.02 50.67 3.98
N GLY A 986 88.55 51.56 4.84
CA GLY A 986 87.98 51.81 6.17
C GLY A 986 88.16 50.59 7.09
N THR A 987 87.06 50.01 7.57
CA THR A 987 87.07 48.83 8.46
C THR A 987 86.72 47.51 7.77
N LYS A 988 86.47 47.53 6.46
CA LYS A 988 86.07 46.36 5.67
C LYS A 988 87.10 46.04 4.59
N TRP A 989 87.27 44.75 4.35
CA TRP A 989 87.98 44.26 3.17
C TRP A 989 87.02 44.26 1.99
N VAL A 990 87.43 44.88 0.89
CA VAL A 990 86.63 45.08 -0.31
C VAL A 990 87.31 44.47 -1.52
N ILE A 991 86.52 44.08 -2.51
CA ILE A 991 87.01 43.52 -3.77
C ILE A 991 87.54 44.67 -4.61
N TYR A 992 88.79 44.57 -5.09
CA TYR A 992 89.41 45.59 -5.93
C TYR A 992 88.56 45.90 -7.17
N GLY A 993 88.31 47.19 -7.40
CA GLY A 993 87.68 47.69 -8.64
C GLY A 993 88.71 47.91 -9.75
N GLY A 994 88.27 48.03 -11.00
CA GLY A 994 89.09 48.48 -12.11
C GLY A 994 89.28 47.48 -13.26
N ASP A 995 88.93 46.20 -13.09
CA ASP A 995 88.96 45.21 -14.19
C ASP A 995 87.66 45.34 -15.00
N VAL A 996 87.61 46.33 -15.89
CA VAL A 996 86.42 46.72 -16.66
C VAL A 996 86.29 45.89 -17.93
N ASN A 997 87.41 45.38 -18.47
CA ASN A 997 87.44 44.52 -19.65
C ASN A 997 87.27 43.02 -19.30
N GLN A 998 87.35 42.65 -18.02
CA GLN A 998 87.18 41.30 -17.46
C GLN A 998 88.24 40.28 -17.93
N ASP A 999 89.46 40.73 -18.25
CA ASP A 999 90.59 39.86 -18.61
C ASP A 999 91.29 39.25 -17.36
N GLY A 1000 91.04 39.82 -16.19
CA GLY A 1000 91.57 39.36 -14.91
C GLY A 1000 92.85 40.06 -14.47
N ALA A 1001 93.24 41.17 -15.09
CA ALA A 1001 94.17 42.15 -14.54
C ALA A 1001 93.47 43.51 -14.44
N VAL A 1002 94.00 44.41 -13.61
CA VAL A 1002 93.71 45.84 -13.72
C VAL A 1002 94.97 46.45 -14.32
N ASP A 1003 94.92 46.85 -15.59
CA ASP A 1003 96.11 47.35 -16.27
C ASP A 1003 95.86 48.61 -17.13
N ALA A 1004 96.85 48.97 -17.94
CA ALA A 1004 96.77 50.16 -18.78
C ALA A 1004 95.59 50.12 -19.78
N THR A 1005 95.12 48.93 -20.18
CA THR A 1005 93.98 48.79 -21.09
C THR A 1005 92.65 49.07 -20.39
N ASP A 1006 92.51 48.70 -19.12
CA ASP A 1006 91.35 49.07 -18.30
C ASP A 1006 91.34 50.57 -18.02
N VAL A 1007 92.47 51.11 -17.58
CA VAL A 1007 92.63 52.54 -17.28
C VAL A 1007 92.39 53.38 -18.53
N GLN A 1008 92.87 52.94 -19.69
CA GLN A 1008 92.59 53.59 -20.98
C GLN A 1008 91.10 53.55 -21.31
N THR A 1009 90.41 52.45 -21.03
CA THR A 1009 88.96 52.34 -21.29
C THR A 1009 88.18 53.29 -20.39
N ILE A 1010 88.55 53.38 -19.10
CA ILE A 1010 87.94 54.32 -18.14
C ILE A 1010 88.25 55.78 -18.54
N ASP A 1011 89.49 56.10 -18.92
CA ASP A 1011 89.90 57.46 -19.32
C ASP A 1011 89.19 57.92 -20.60
N ASN A 1012 89.07 57.03 -21.59
CA ASN A 1012 88.33 57.32 -22.81
C ASN A 1012 86.85 57.60 -22.50
N ASP A 1013 86.22 56.80 -21.65
CA ASP A 1013 84.81 56.99 -21.26
C ASP A 1013 84.64 58.26 -20.41
N ALA A 1014 85.59 58.58 -19.52
CA ALA A 1014 85.61 59.81 -18.74
C ALA A 1014 85.76 61.06 -19.63
N ALA A 1015 86.65 61.02 -20.62
CA ALA A 1015 86.83 62.11 -21.60
C ALA A 1015 85.60 62.30 -22.49
N ASN A 1016 84.83 61.23 -22.73
CA ASN A 1016 83.58 61.25 -23.48
C ASN A 1016 82.34 61.58 -22.61
N PHE A 1017 82.49 61.79 -21.30
CA PHE A 1017 81.40 62.00 -20.35
C PHE A 1017 80.34 60.89 -20.40
N GLU A 1018 80.78 59.64 -20.54
CA GLU A 1018 79.88 58.49 -20.57
C GLU A 1018 79.09 58.40 -19.25
N SER A 1019 77.81 58.05 -19.32
CA SER A 1019 76.92 58.03 -18.16
C SER A 1019 75.93 56.86 -18.23
N GLY A 1020 75.43 56.44 -17.07
CA GLY A 1020 74.50 55.32 -16.93
C GLY A 1020 75.17 54.03 -16.46
N TYR A 1021 74.57 52.88 -16.77
CA TYR A 1021 75.03 51.58 -16.26
C TYR A 1021 76.13 51.00 -17.17
N VAL A 1022 77.35 51.53 -17.05
CA VAL A 1022 78.54 51.08 -17.80
C VAL A 1022 79.58 50.43 -16.88
N PRO A 1023 80.45 49.51 -17.35
CA PRO A 1023 81.50 48.91 -16.51
C PRO A 1023 82.54 49.91 -16.00
N THR A 1024 82.74 51.02 -16.72
CA THR A 1024 83.74 52.06 -16.42
C THR A 1024 83.32 53.02 -15.30
N ASP A 1025 82.05 53.03 -14.90
CA ASP A 1025 81.56 53.65 -13.67
C ASP A 1025 81.91 52.74 -12.49
N LEU A 1026 83.06 53.01 -11.85
CA LEU A 1026 83.62 52.22 -10.78
C LEU A 1026 82.99 52.56 -9.43
N ASN A 1027 82.59 53.81 -9.21
CA ASN A 1027 82.06 54.30 -7.93
C ASN A 1027 80.52 54.18 -7.81
N GLY A 1028 79.83 53.99 -8.95
CA GLY A 1028 78.40 53.77 -9.05
C GLY A 1028 77.56 55.04 -8.96
N ASP A 1029 78.12 56.23 -9.16
CA ASP A 1029 77.40 57.50 -9.08
C ASP A 1029 76.65 57.87 -10.37
N GLY A 1030 76.85 57.09 -11.43
CA GLY A 1030 76.17 57.20 -12.72
C GLY A 1030 76.90 58.02 -13.78
N PHE A 1031 78.10 58.53 -13.49
CA PHE A 1031 78.98 59.22 -14.44
C PHE A 1031 80.37 58.58 -14.43
N VAL A 1032 81.02 58.45 -15.58
CA VAL A 1032 82.43 58.07 -15.63
C VAL A 1032 83.27 59.35 -15.55
N ASP A 1033 84.04 59.52 -14.48
CA ASP A 1033 84.89 60.71 -14.32
C ASP A 1033 86.26 60.43 -13.66
N GLY A 1034 86.97 61.49 -13.30
CA GLY A 1034 88.30 61.37 -12.68
C GLY A 1034 88.32 60.58 -11.38
N SER A 1035 87.19 60.43 -10.69
CA SER A 1035 87.06 59.63 -9.47
C SER A 1035 87.04 58.12 -9.76
N ASP A 1036 86.46 57.69 -10.89
CA ASP A 1036 86.55 56.31 -11.37
C ASP A 1036 87.95 56.00 -11.89
N PHE A 1037 88.51 56.91 -12.69
CA PHE A 1037 89.89 56.80 -13.17
C PHE A 1037 90.87 56.59 -11.99
N THR A 1038 90.68 57.33 -10.89
CA THR A 1038 91.51 57.21 -9.69
C THR A 1038 91.45 55.80 -9.09
N ILE A 1039 90.30 55.12 -9.11
CA ILE A 1039 90.18 53.75 -8.59
C ILE A 1039 90.93 52.77 -9.51
N GLY A 1040 90.70 52.87 -10.83
CA GLY A 1040 91.37 52.04 -11.82
C GLY A 1040 92.90 52.22 -11.82
N ASP A 1041 93.37 53.47 -11.92
CA ASP A 1041 94.79 53.82 -11.98
C ASP A 1041 95.57 53.40 -10.73
N ASN A 1042 95.00 53.63 -9.54
CA ASN A 1042 95.63 53.18 -8.30
C ASN A 1042 95.76 51.65 -8.23
N ASN A 1043 94.76 50.91 -8.71
CA ASN A 1043 94.81 49.45 -8.68
C ASN A 1043 95.70 48.90 -9.80
N ALA A 1044 95.76 49.56 -10.97
CA ALA A 1044 96.70 49.25 -12.04
C ALA A 1044 98.16 49.47 -11.63
N ALA A 1045 98.45 50.60 -10.97
CA ALA A 1045 99.78 50.90 -10.44
C ALA A 1045 100.24 49.90 -9.36
N ASN A 1046 99.29 49.24 -8.69
CA ASN A 1046 99.55 48.17 -7.72
C ASN A 1046 99.61 46.77 -8.36
N PHE A 1047 99.53 46.66 -9.69
CA PHE A 1047 99.52 45.39 -10.44
C PHE A 1047 98.44 44.43 -9.93
N VAL A 1048 97.27 44.95 -9.56
CA VAL A 1048 96.17 44.13 -9.08
C VAL A 1048 95.71 43.21 -10.20
N GLY A 1049 95.61 41.92 -9.90
CA GLY A 1049 95.11 40.92 -10.84
C GLY A 1049 94.41 39.79 -10.10
N LYS A 1050 93.68 38.94 -10.83
CA LYS A 1050 93.00 37.79 -10.24
C LYS A 1050 94.03 36.79 -9.76
N ILE A 1051 93.84 36.27 -8.54
CA ILE A 1051 94.66 35.19 -7.99
C ILE A 1051 93.73 34.00 -7.77
N THR A 1052 94.00 32.91 -8.48
CA THR A 1052 93.21 31.68 -8.41
C THR A 1052 94.04 30.53 -7.82
N PRO A 1053 93.39 29.51 -7.22
CA PRO A 1053 94.06 28.32 -6.67
C PRO A 1053 94.87 27.48 -7.66
#